data_AF-A0A0D2Y060-F1
#
_entry.id   AF-A0A0D2Y060-F1
#
_cell.length_a   1.000
_cell.length_b   1.000
_cell.length_c   1.000
_cell.angle_alpha   90.00
_cell.angle_beta   90.00
_cell.angle_gamma   90.00
#
_symmetry.space_group_name_H-M   'P 1'
#
loop_
_entity.id
_entity.type
_entity.pdbx_description
1 polymer ?
#
loop_
_entity_poly.entity_id
_entity_poly.type
_entity_poly.pdbx_seq_one_letter_code
_entity_poly.pdbx_strand_id
1 'polypeptide(L)'
;MGSLKLSRGTSETSRASDAGERRLPTTPAMRILFLCTAHNSLSQQLYLILSQKHDVTIEYALSDKAMIEAATLFQPSVIICPFMTTRVPSEIFSKYLTLIIHPGPPGDAGPSALDWVLMGDDGNVVDSDQLLKSQSWSQNGRSHWGVTVLQAVDEMDAGPVWAFEQFKIAIDAPGVTKSTLYRKEVTQAAITATATALHRIVSAANGFSDSGVAAALSQLSLLQKQDIRGISVDLVPNRSYKSLSVTLRKPFLGGPTYRRPLLKAADRNFDIQCEPARTISRKIRSADSQPGCLTKLFGGVGLYVYGGTIEAGRDAKCKRGPGEIIGCRDDAVCVATYDGQGIWITHTRRVKRKVDPMLWPKVPAVSGLLDLGLIHQSSLNSSVSLRPLFGWSKATYLTHQDIWVEFAASTGKRQVAFVYFEFYNGAMSTSQCSRLIEALEFVASHEALDAVVLMGGDSYFSNGIALNVIEASDDPAAESWRNINRIDDVVHMLLDVFPRKNVTTIAALRGNCAAGGVALAAACDVVIAGSEVVLNPAYRTLGLYGSEYHSLSYVGRCGPERARYILRAMLPISASQARDMGLVDKVLPASGYFLDMRIRHYVKEMSFTSYKPGKWKSKVDVSHTGLTAAKTLELGEMAKDFWSARSERYNTRRRDLFGRPSQHKRRYASPLTDDETGT
;
A
#
# COMPACT_ATOMS: atom_id res chain seq x y z
N MET A 1 -12.20 -4.63 -76.24
CA MET A 1 -12.33 -5.92 -76.96
C MET A 1 -12.55 -7.02 -75.94
N GLY A 2 -13.64 -7.80 -76.10
CA GLY A 2 -13.98 -9.12 -75.48
C GLY A 2 -13.85 -9.25 -73.95
N SER A 3 -14.90 -9.24 -73.13
CA SER A 3 -15.92 -10.29 -72.89
C SER A 3 -15.36 -11.70 -72.63
N LEU A 4 -15.52 -12.21 -71.40
CA LEU A 4 -16.38 -13.38 -71.13
C LEU A 4 -16.52 -13.69 -69.63
N LYS A 5 -17.73 -14.13 -69.29
CA LYS A 5 -18.29 -14.47 -67.97
C LYS A 5 -18.56 -15.99 -67.94
N LEU A 6 -18.61 -16.56 -66.72
CA LEU A 6 -19.23 -17.85 -66.30
C LEU A 6 -18.34 -19.10 -66.51
N SER A 7 -18.29 -20.13 -65.63
CA SER A 7 -19.32 -20.66 -64.72
C SER A 7 -18.73 -21.51 -63.56
N ARG A 8 -19.66 -22.00 -62.71
CA ARG A 8 -19.57 -22.56 -61.34
C ARG A 8 -18.91 -23.94 -61.18
N GLY A 9 -18.42 -24.20 -59.96
CA GLY A 9 -18.24 -25.54 -59.38
C GLY A 9 -18.13 -25.46 -57.84
N THR A 10 -18.98 -26.20 -57.15
CA THR A 10 -19.20 -26.28 -55.68
C THR A 10 -18.18 -27.17 -54.95
N SER A 11 -17.87 -26.83 -53.69
CA SER A 11 -17.94 -27.70 -52.48
C SER A 11 -16.79 -27.51 -51.48
N GLU A 12 -17.18 -27.33 -50.21
CA GLU A 12 -16.51 -27.80 -48.99
C GLU A 12 -15.12 -27.24 -48.62
N THR A 13 -15.13 -26.17 -47.83
CA THR A 13 -14.02 -25.83 -46.92
C THR A 13 -14.25 -26.51 -45.57
N SER A 14 -13.41 -27.49 -45.27
CA SER A 14 -13.34 -28.19 -43.99
C SER A 14 -12.92 -27.25 -42.86
N ARG A 15 -13.74 -27.20 -41.81
CA ARG A 15 -13.41 -26.64 -40.50
C ARG A 15 -12.25 -27.43 -39.87
N ALA A 16 -11.13 -26.78 -39.61
CA ALA A 16 -10.15 -27.25 -38.65
C ALA A 16 -10.47 -26.63 -37.28
N SER A 17 -10.78 -27.50 -36.33
CA SER A 17 -11.22 -27.25 -34.97
C SER A 17 -10.10 -26.72 -34.06
N ASP A 18 -10.37 -25.57 -33.45
CA ASP A 18 -10.28 -25.28 -32.01
C ASP A 18 -9.20 -26.04 -31.21
N ALA A 19 -8.01 -25.45 -31.12
CA ALA A 19 -7.00 -25.84 -30.14
C ALA A 19 -7.34 -25.19 -28.79
N GLY A 20 -7.96 -25.98 -27.92
CA GLY A 20 -8.49 -25.54 -26.63
C GLY A 20 -7.47 -24.88 -25.71
N GLU A 21 -7.73 -23.61 -25.38
CA GLU A 21 -7.35 -23.02 -24.10
C GLU A 21 -7.96 -23.89 -22.98
N ARG A 22 -7.12 -24.64 -22.25
CA ARG A 22 -7.56 -25.29 -21.01
C ARG A 22 -7.93 -24.20 -20.00
N ARG A 23 -9.21 -23.85 -19.96
CA ARG A 23 -9.81 -23.13 -18.83
C ARG A 23 -9.52 -23.94 -17.55
N LEU A 24 -8.87 -23.30 -16.58
CA LEU A 24 -8.74 -23.86 -15.24
C LEU A 24 -10.14 -24.23 -14.72
N PRO A 25 -10.33 -25.39 -14.07
CA PRO A 25 -11.62 -25.79 -13.51
C PRO A 25 -12.14 -24.68 -12.59
N THR A 26 -13.41 -24.30 -12.75
CA THR A 26 -14.03 -23.29 -11.90
C THR A 26 -14.19 -23.84 -10.49
N THR A 27 -13.44 -23.31 -9.53
CA THR A 27 -13.65 -23.60 -8.11
C THR A 27 -15.05 -23.14 -7.73
N PRO A 28 -15.88 -24.01 -7.10
CA PRO A 28 -17.19 -23.60 -6.64
C PRO A 28 -17.09 -22.49 -5.58
N ALA A 29 -18.14 -21.67 -5.44
CA ALA A 29 -18.16 -20.56 -4.50
C ALA A 29 -17.97 -21.09 -3.06
N MET A 30 -17.09 -20.43 -2.29
CA MET A 30 -16.74 -20.82 -0.93
C MET A 30 -17.14 -19.71 0.03
N ARG A 31 -17.36 -20.07 1.29
CA ARG A 31 -17.51 -19.10 2.39
C ARG A 31 -16.18 -18.94 3.08
N ILE A 32 -15.55 -17.79 2.91
CA ILE A 32 -14.21 -17.49 3.38
C ILE A 32 -14.29 -16.47 4.52
N LEU A 33 -13.78 -16.84 5.69
CA LEU A 33 -13.63 -15.91 6.80
C LEU A 33 -12.19 -15.41 6.88
N PHE A 34 -12.00 -14.10 6.87
CA PHE A 34 -10.73 -13.48 7.20
C PHE A 34 -10.66 -13.20 8.71
N LEU A 35 -9.62 -13.71 9.36
CA LEU A 35 -9.23 -13.26 10.69
C LEU A 35 -8.01 -12.36 10.55
N CYS A 36 -8.16 -11.09 10.93
CA CYS A 36 -7.13 -10.07 10.73
C CYS A 36 -6.95 -9.21 11.98
N THR A 37 -5.72 -8.92 12.39
CA THR A 37 -5.45 -7.87 13.40
C THR A 37 -5.85 -6.47 12.87
N ALA A 38 -5.66 -6.26 11.56
CA ALA A 38 -6.08 -5.08 10.84
C ALA A 38 -6.46 -5.44 9.40
N HIS A 39 -7.47 -4.79 8.83
CA HIS A 39 -7.77 -4.90 7.40
C HIS A 39 -6.79 -4.05 6.58
N ASN A 40 -5.54 -4.51 6.56
CA ASN A 40 -4.39 -3.87 5.93
C ASN A 40 -4.38 -4.03 4.40
N SER A 41 -3.35 -3.50 3.74
CA SER A 41 -3.20 -3.56 2.28
C SER A 41 -3.28 -4.97 1.70
N LEU A 42 -2.64 -5.97 2.31
CA LEU A 42 -2.67 -7.35 1.83
C LEU A 42 -4.09 -7.94 1.93
N SER A 43 -4.74 -7.79 3.09
CA SER A 43 -6.09 -8.30 3.27
C SER A 43 -7.12 -7.61 2.37
N GLN A 44 -6.96 -6.31 2.05
CA GLN A 44 -7.81 -5.61 1.09
C GLN A 44 -7.63 -6.17 -0.33
N GLN A 45 -6.39 -6.41 -0.77
CA GLN A 45 -6.11 -7.02 -2.07
C GLN A 45 -6.72 -8.41 -2.19
N LEU A 46 -6.50 -9.27 -1.19
CA LEU A 46 -7.09 -10.61 -1.16
C LEU A 46 -8.62 -10.54 -1.14
N TYR A 47 -9.22 -9.62 -0.38
CA TYR A 47 -10.67 -9.42 -0.39
C TYR A 47 -11.18 -9.06 -1.78
N LEU A 48 -10.56 -8.09 -2.47
CA LEU A 48 -10.95 -7.66 -3.82
C LEU A 48 -10.85 -8.77 -4.87
N ILE A 49 -9.89 -9.69 -4.71
CA ILE A 49 -9.70 -10.81 -5.63
C ILE A 49 -10.66 -11.95 -5.32
N LEU A 50 -10.78 -12.34 -4.05
CA LEU A 50 -11.58 -13.49 -3.64
C LEU A 50 -13.09 -13.21 -3.66
N SER A 51 -13.52 -11.99 -3.33
CA SER A 51 -14.94 -11.58 -3.33
C SER A 51 -15.59 -11.61 -4.72
N GLN A 52 -14.81 -11.69 -5.80
CA GLN A 52 -15.34 -11.85 -7.16
C GLN A 52 -15.98 -13.22 -7.38
N LYS A 53 -15.62 -14.24 -6.59
CA LYS A 53 -16.07 -15.63 -6.77
C LYS A 53 -16.51 -16.32 -5.48
N HIS A 54 -16.21 -15.74 -4.32
CA HIS A 54 -16.45 -16.33 -3.02
C HIS A 54 -17.18 -15.33 -2.11
N ASP A 55 -17.93 -15.85 -1.14
CA ASP A 55 -18.51 -15.07 -0.07
C ASP A 55 -17.41 -14.82 0.97
N VAL A 56 -16.91 -13.57 1.07
CA VAL A 56 -15.78 -13.22 1.94
C VAL A 56 -16.26 -12.28 3.04
N THR A 57 -16.13 -12.71 4.29
CA THR A 57 -16.39 -11.91 5.49
C THR A 57 -15.10 -11.65 6.25
N ILE A 58 -14.98 -10.51 6.92
CA ILE A 58 -13.79 -10.10 7.68
C ILE A 58 -14.16 -9.89 9.13
N GLU A 59 -13.41 -10.53 10.03
CA GLU A 59 -13.48 -10.29 11.47
C GLU A 59 -12.12 -9.82 12.01
N TYR A 60 -12.16 -8.87 12.95
CA TYR A 60 -10.95 -8.41 13.61
C TYR A 60 -10.57 -9.36 14.74
N ALA A 61 -9.31 -9.78 14.76
CA ALA A 61 -8.74 -10.64 15.80
C ALA A 61 -8.50 -9.85 17.11
N LEU A 62 -9.58 -9.38 17.74
CA LEU A 62 -9.57 -8.57 18.97
C LEU A 62 -9.43 -9.43 20.23
N SER A 63 -10.01 -10.63 20.22
CA SER A 63 -9.95 -11.60 21.31
C SER A 63 -10.31 -12.99 20.80
N ASP A 64 -9.92 -14.02 21.55
CA ASP A 64 -10.24 -15.42 21.23
C ASP A 64 -11.75 -15.63 21.13
N LYS A 65 -12.51 -15.07 22.08
CA LYS A 65 -13.98 -15.12 22.09
C LYS A 65 -14.57 -14.55 20.79
N ALA A 66 -14.10 -13.38 20.36
CA ALA A 66 -14.61 -12.73 19.15
C ALA A 66 -14.32 -13.57 17.89
N MET A 67 -13.13 -14.14 17.79
CA MET A 67 -12.77 -15.00 16.65
C MET A 67 -13.61 -16.29 16.62
N ILE A 68 -13.80 -16.94 17.77
CA ILE A 68 -14.61 -18.16 17.90
C ILE A 68 -16.08 -17.88 17.57
N GLU A 69 -16.64 -16.78 18.09
CA GLU A 69 -18.01 -16.36 17.83
C GLU A 69 -18.23 -16.09 16.33
N ALA A 70 -17.31 -15.35 15.69
CA ALA A 70 -17.40 -15.07 14.26
C ALA A 70 -17.31 -16.34 13.41
N ALA A 71 -16.39 -17.27 13.73
CA ALA A 71 -16.31 -18.55 13.03
C ALA A 71 -17.59 -19.39 13.23
N THR A 72 -18.17 -19.36 14.43
CA THR A 72 -19.41 -20.09 14.74
C THR A 72 -20.62 -19.53 14.01
N LEU A 73 -20.77 -18.20 13.98
CA LEU A 73 -21.87 -17.52 13.29
C LEU A 73 -21.74 -17.65 11.77
N PHE A 74 -20.53 -17.45 11.25
CA PHE A 74 -20.31 -17.45 9.81
C PHE A 74 -20.24 -18.87 9.24
N GLN A 75 -19.81 -19.89 9.97
CA GLN A 75 -19.62 -21.26 9.46
C GLN A 75 -18.82 -21.29 8.14
N PRO A 76 -17.54 -20.86 8.15
CA PRO A 76 -16.70 -20.80 6.95
C PRO A 76 -16.38 -22.18 6.39
N SER A 77 -16.23 -22.27 5.06
CA SER A 77 -15.59 -23.41 4.40
C SER A 77 -14.08 -23.42 4.66
N VAL A 78 -13.45 -22.25 4.71
CA VAL A 78 -12.03 -22.05 5.00
C VAL A 78 -11.82 -20.71 5.69
N ILE A 79 -10.85 -20.66 6.61
CA ILE A 79 -10.41 -19.43 7.26
C ILE A 79 -9.06 -19.02 6.68
N ILE A 80 -8.89 -17.74 6.38
CA ILE A 80 -7.61 -17.18 5.94
C ILE A 80 -7.19 -16.11 6.94
N CYS A 81 -5.91 -16.13 7.30
CA CYS A 81 -5.29 -15.17 8.21
C CYS A 81 -4.20 -14.39 7.45
N PRO A 82 -4.56 -13.33 6.70
CA PRO A 82 -3.60 -12.53 5.95
C PRO A 82 -2.63 -11.73 6.84
N PHE A 83 -3.06 -11.38 8.05
CA PHE A 83 -2.26 -10.59 8.98
C PHE A 83 -2.72 -10.79 10.42
N MET A 84 -1.89 -11.49 11.20
CA MET A 84 -2.15 -11.80 12.61
C MET A 84 -0.97 -11.38 13.49
N THR A 85 -1.27 -10.71 14.60
CA THR A 85 -0.31 -10.44 15.68
C THR A 85 -0.59 -11.26 16.95
N THR A 86 -1.69 -12.00 16.94
CA THR A 86 -2.13 -12.90 18.01
C THR A 86 -2.28 -14.30 17.45
N ARG A 87 -2.22 -15.31 18.33
CA ARG A 87 -2.45 -16.70 17.91
C ARG A 87 -3.92 -16.91 17.58
N VAL A 88 -4.19 -17.81 16.63
CA VAL A 88 -5.55 -18.31 16.39
C VAL A 88 -5.86 -19.37 17.45
N PRO A 89 -7.04 -19.34 18.11
CA PRO A 89 -7.43 -20.36 19.08
C PRO A 89 -7.53 -21.76 18.47
N SER A 90 -7.14 -22.77 19.24
CA SER A 90 -7.18 -24.19 18.84
C SER A 90 -8.57 -24.67 18.46
N GLU A 91 -9.59 -24.13 19.11
CA GLU A 91 -11.01 -24.40 18.87
C GLU A 91 -11.46 -24.00 17.47
N ILE A 92 -10.73 -23.08 16.82
CA ILE A 92 -10.99 -22.66 15.45
C ILE A 92 -10.31 -23.62 14.48
N PHE A 93 -8.98 -23.77 14.58
CA PHE A 93 -8.24 -24.55 13.59
C PHE A 93 -8.41 -26.08 13.73
N SER A 94 -8.96 -26.55 14.85
CA SER A 94 -9.43 -27.95 15.00
C SER A 94 -10.77 -28.22 14.30
N LYS A 95 -11.57 -27.18 14.01
CA LYS A 95 -12.90 -27.30 13.39
C LYS A 95 -12.94 -26.86 11.94
N TYR A 96 -12.15 -25.84 11.60
CA TYR A 96 -12.14 -25.22 10.28
C TYR A 96 -10.72 -25.20 9.72
N LEU A 97 -10.56 -25.59 8.45
CA LEU A 97 -9.29 -25.48 7.77
C LEU A 97 -8.86 -23.99 7.78
N THR A 98 -7.76 -23.71 8.47
CA THR A 98 -7.30 -22.35 8.73
C THR A 98 -5.93 -22.14 8.11
N LEU A 99 -5.79 -21.15 7.23
CA LEU A 99 -4.56 -20.83 6.51
C LEU A 99 -3.92 -19.57 7.08
N ILE A 100 -2.65 -19.66 7.44
CA ILE A 100 -1.79 -18.53 7.82
C ILE A 100 -0.94 -18.12 6.62
N ILE A 101 -0.91 -16.82 6.34
CA ILE A 101 0.01 -16.24 5.35
C ILE A 101 1.26 -15.77 6.09
N HIS A 102 2.34 -16.52 5.97
CA HIS A 102 3.63 -16.20 6.57
C HIS A 102 4.51 -15.46 5.55
N PRO A 103 5.02 -14.23 5.85
CA PRO A 103 5.86 -13.46 4.93
C PRO A 103 7.32 -13.94 4.90
N GLY A 104 7.50 -15.26 4.85
CA GLY A 104 8.78 -15.95 4.73
C GLY A 104 8.65 -17.21 3.85
N PRO A 105 9.75 -17.67 3.25
CA PRO A 105 9.81 -18.93 2.48
C PRO A 105 9.62 -20.15 3.39
N PRO A 106 9.36 -21.35 2.83
CA PRO A 106 9.17 -22.55 3.64
C PRO A 106 10.37 -22.85 4.55
N GLY A 107 10.10 -23.05 5.84
CA GLY A 107 11.13 -23.30 6.86
C GLY A 107 11.59 -22.05 7.61
N ASP A 108 11.27 -20.85 7.10
CA ASP A 108 11.30 -19.63 7.90
C ASP A 108 10.08 -19.61 8.83
N ALA A 109 10.26 -19.18 10.07
CA ALA A 109 9.21 -19.15 11.09
C ALA A 109 9.46 -18.05 12.10
N GLY A 110 8.39 -17.41 12.58
CA GLY A 110 8.44 -16.39 13.62
C GLY A 110 8.03 -14.98 13.17
N PRO A 111 7.83 -14.05 14.12
CA PRO A 111 7.06 -12.83 13.90
C PRO A 111 7.84 -11.69 13.22
N SER A 112 9.10 -11.88 12.85
CA SER A 112 9.99 -10.82 12.34
C SER A 112 10.71 -11.21 11.05
N ALA A 113 10.15 -12.12 10.25
CA ALA A 113 10.74 -12.64 9.01
C ALA A 113 11.34 -11.54 8.09
N LEU A 114 10.55 -10.50 7.78
CA LEU A 114 11.00 -9.39 6.94
C LEU A 114 12.06 -8.51 7.61
N ASP A 115 12.01 -8.36 8.93
CA ASP A 115 13.00 -7.60 9.67
C ASP A 115 14.38 -8.27 9.59
N TRP A 116 14.44 -9.59 9.80
CA TRP A 116 15.68 -10.37 9.74
C TRP A 116 16.35 -10.30 8.37
N VAL A 117 15.60 -10.56 7.29
CA VAL A 117 16.16 -10.50 5.93
C VAL A 117 16.64 -9.10 5.57
N LEU A 118 15.96 -8.03 6.02
CA LEU A 118 16.38 -6.64 5.77
C LEU A 118 17.57 -6.20 6.62
N MET A 119 17.76 -6.78 7.81
CA MET A 119 18.99 -6.61 8.59
C MET A 119 20.21 -7.24 7.89
N GLY A 120 19.97 -8.22 7.01
CA GLY A 120 21.00 -8.91 6.23
C GLY A 120 21.21 -10.36 6.62
N ASP A 121 20.24 -11.00 7.30
CA ASP A 121 20.28 -12.44 7.57
C ASP A 121 20.17 -13.24 6.27
N ASP A 122 21.19 -14.02 5.95
CA ASP A 122 21.26 -14.92 4.80
C ASP A 122 21.15 -16.40 5.16
N GLY A 123 21.01 -16.73 6.45
CA GLY A 123 20.89 -18.11 6.92
C GLY A 123 22.20 -18.89 6.97
N ASN A 124 23.36 -18.24 6.88
CA ASN A 124 24.63 -18.94 7.11
C ASN A 124 24.90 -19.23 8.59
N VAL A 125 24.31 -18.43 9.50
CA VAL A 125 24.36 -18.65 10.94
C VAL A 125 23.02 -19.22 11.40
N VAL A 126 23.05 -20.44 11.95
CA VAL A 126 21.85 -21.14 12.42
C VAL A 126 21.28 -20.48 13.67
N ASP A 127 22.14 -20.19 14.66
CA ASP A 127 21.75 -19.65 15.95
C ASP A 127 21.53 -18.12 15.88
N SER A 128 20.32 -17.67 16.23
CA SER A 128 19.97 -16.24 16.14
C SER A 128 20.72 -15.38 17.15
N ASP A 129 21.05 -15.91 18.34
CA ASP A 129 21.75 -15.15 19.37
C ASP A 129 23.22 -14.96 18.98
N GLN A 130 23.85 -15.97 18.38
CA GLN A 130 25.18 -15.89 17.79
C GLN A 130 25.21 -14.88 16.64
N LEU A 131 24.21 -14.89 15.75
CA LEU A 131 24.12 -13.93 14.66
C LEU A 131 24.02 -12.49 15.19
N LEU A 132 23.16 -12.24 16.18
CA LEU A 132 23.01 -10.92 16.79
C LEU A 132 24.26 -10.48 17.57
N LYS A 133 24.95 -11.39 18.26
CA LYS A 133 26.19 -11.06 18.99
C LYS A 133 27.35 -10.77 18.05
N SER A 134 27.50 -11.58 16.99
CA SER A 134 28.58 -11.41 16.02
C SER A 134 28.33 -10.27 15.03
N GLN A 135 27.07 -9.87 14.83
CA GLN A 135 26.67 -8.89 13.80
C GLN A 135 27.23 -9.27 12.40
N SER A 136 27.38 -10.56 12.14
CA SER A 136 27.96 -11.13 10.91
C SER A 136 26.96 -11.08 9.75
N TRP A 137 26.39 -9.91 9.49
CA TRP A 137 25.40 -9.68 8.46
C TRP A 137 26.00 -9.89 7.07
N SER A 138 25.21 -10.48 6.18
CA SER A 138 25.59 -10.70 4.81
C SER A 138 25.91 -9.39 4.10
N GLN A 139 27.01 -9.35 3.35
CA GLN A 139 27.31 -8.18 2.52
C GLN A 139 26.21 -7.96 1.49
N ASN A 140 25.74 -8.99 0.78
CA ASN A 140 24.75 -8.81 -0.30
C ASN A 140 23.30 -9.09 0.15
N GLY A 141 23.12 -9.74 1.30
CA GLY A 141 21.83 -10.28 1.70
C GLY A 141 21.44 -11.48 0.83
N ARG A 142 20.20 -11.94 0.99
CA ARG A 142 19.64 -13.02 0.16
C ARG A 142 19.32 -12.52 -1.23
N SER A 143 19.47 -13.39 -2.24
CA SER A 143 19.05 -13.10 -3.62
C SER A 143 17.54 -13.20 -3.82
N HIS A 144 16.88 -14.02 -3.00
CA HIS A 144 15.44 -14.26 -3.04
C HIS A 144 14.85 -14.29 -1.63
N TRP A 145 13.58 -13.91 -1.53
CA TRP A 145 12.73 -14.14 -0.38
C TRP A 145 11.42 -14.78 -0.82
N GLY A 146 10.48 -15.03 0.09
CA GLY A 146 9.24 -15.71 -0.25
C GLY A 146 8.11 -15.50 0.73
N VAL A 147 6.96 -16.06 0.37
CA VAL A 147 5.75 -16.11 1.19
C VAL A 147 5.22 -17.52 1.18
N THR A 148 4.80 -18.00 2.34
CA THR A 148 4.26 -19.34 2.53
C THR A 148 2.81 -19.25 3.03
N VAL A 149 1.93 -20.01 2.41
CA VAL A 149 0.56 -20.24 2.88
C VAL A 149 0.53 -21.63 3.51
N LEU A 150 0.42 -21.65 4.83
CA LEU A 150 0.49 -22.85 5.66
C LEU A 150 -0.76 -23.03 6.50
N GLN A 151 -1.09 -24.26 6.85
CA GLN A 151 -2.21 -24.57 7.72
C GLN A 151 -1.85 -24.28 9.18
N ALA A 152 -2.79 -23.72 9.95
CA ALA A 152 -2.59 -23.45 11.38
C ALA A 152 -2.52 -24.77 12.18
N VAL A 153 -1.56 -24.83 13.10
CA VAL A 153 -1.35 -25.89 14.09
C VAL A 153 -0.88 -25.24 15.41
N ASP A 154 -0.75 -26.00 16.49
CA ASP A 154 -0.33 -25.47 17.80
C ASP A 154 1.06 -24.81 17.77
N GLU A 155 1.98 -25.40 17.00
CA GLU A 155 3.31 -24.83 16.80
C GLU A 155 3.30 -23.72 15.75
N MET A 156 3.85 -22.56 16.13
CA MET A 156 3.93 -21.36 15.30
C MET A 156 4.68 -21.63 13.98
N ASP A 157 4.02 -21.34 12.86
CA ASP A 157 4.52 -21.44 11.48
C ASP A 157 5.08 -22.82 11.10
N ALA A 158 4.69 -23.88 11.81
CA ALA A 158 5.18 -25.24 11.60
C ALA A 158 4.21 -26.13 10.81
N GLY A 159 3.03 -25.62 10.48
CA GLY A 159 1.98 -26.42 9.87
C GLY A 159 2.22 -26.80 8.39
N PRO A 160 1.40 -27.70 7.85
CA PRO A 160 1.51 -28.15 6.46
C PRO A 160 1.44 -27.00 5.45
N VAL A 161 2.38 -26.98 4.48
CA VAL A 161 2.45 -25.95 3.45
C VAL A 161 1.53 -26.29 2.27
N TRP A 162 0.57 -25.41 2.00
CA TRP A 162 -0.36 -25.54 0.86
C TRP A 162 0.18 -24.89 -0.41
N ALA A 163 0.94 -23.81 -0.27
CA ALA A 163 1.67 -23.19 -1.36
C ALA A 163 2.76 -22.26 -0.81
N PHE A 164 3.81 -22.05 -1.58
CA PHE A 164 4.70 -20.90 -1.38
C PHE A 164 5.08 -20.29 -2.72
N GLU A 165 5.34 -19.00 -2.70
CA GLU A 165 5.92 -18.28 -3.83
C GLU A 165 7.21 -17.59 -3.39
N GLN A 166 8.11 -17.37 -4.35
CA GLN A 166 9.37 -16.68 -4.13
C GLN A 166 9.58 -15.56 -5.14
N PHE A 167 10.36 -14.57 -4.73
CA PHE A 167 10.67 -13.39 -5.54
C PHE A 167 12.11 -12.94 -5.31
N LYS A 168 12.68 -12.23 -6.28
CA LYS A 168 14.00 -11.62 -6.14
C LYS A 168 13.94 -10.46 -5.16
N ILE A 169 14.98 -10.33 -4.32
CA ILE A 169 15.10 -9.21 -3.39
C ILE A 169 16.49 -8.59 -3.50
N ALA A 170 16.55 -7.26 -3.39
CA ALA A 170 17.78 -6.49 -3.28
C ALA A 170 17.63 -5.56 -2.07
N ILE A 171 18.12 -6.00 -0.91
CA ILE A 171 17.85 -5.33 0.38
C ILE A 171 18.47 -3.93 0.48
N ASP A 172 19.43 -3.59 -0.37
CA ASP A 172 20.03 -2.24 -0.45
C ASP A 172 19.55 -1.43 -1.65
N ALA A 173 18.56 -1.93 -2.40
CA ALA A 173 17.98 -1.12 -3.48
C ALA A 173 17.33 0.15 -2.90
N PRO A 174 17.45 1.30 -3.59
CA PRO A 174 16.89 2.57 -3.13
C PRO A 174 15.39 2.46 -2.84
N GLY A 175 14.96 3.02 -1.72
CA GLY A 175 13.54 3.06 -1.32
C GLY A 175 12.99 1.74 -0.74
N VAL A 176 13.78 0.65 -0.68
CA VAL A 176 13.32 -0.60 -0.06
C VAL A 176 13.25 -0.46 1.45
N THR A 177 12.06 -0.46 2.01
CA THR A 177 11.79 -0.61 3.45
C THR A 177 11.00 -1.89 3.69
N LYS A 178 10.86 -2.32 4.95
CA LYS A 178 9.96 -3.43 5.28
C LYS A 178 8.55 -3.17 4.76
N SER A 179 8.06 -1.95 4.89
CA SER A 179 6.70 -1.60 4.50
C SER A 179 6.51 -1.54 2.97
N THR A 180 7.51 -1.11 2.20
CA THR A 180 7.42 -1.12 0.73
C THR A 180 7.53 -2.56 0.20
N LEU A 181 8.44 -3.37 0.76
CA LEU A 181 8.60 -4.80 0.44
C LEU A 181 7.31 -5.57 0.73
N TYR A 182 6.67 -5.29 1.88
CA TYR A 182 5.40 -5.91 2.26
C TYR A 182 4.29 -5.60 1.25
N ARG A 183 4.18 -4.34 0.80
CA ARG A 183 3.11 -3.88 -0.11
C ARG A 183 3.30 -4.30 -1.57
N LYS A 184 4.53 -4.62 -1.97
CA LYS A 184 4.86 -5.01 -3.33
C LYS A 184 5.09 -6.51 -3.41
N GLU A 185 6.35 -6.95 -3.34
CA GLU A 185 6.75 -8.32 -3.68
C GLU A 185 6.10 -9.35 -2.75
N VAL A 186 6.01 -9.06 -1.45
CA VAL A 186 5.33 -9.95 -0.48
C VAL A 186 3.85 -10.05 -0.78
N THR A 187 3.16 -8.92 -1.03
CA THR A 187 1.72 -8.94 -1.33
C THR A 187 1.44 -9.72 -2.61
N GLN A 188 2.24 -9.52 -3.67
CA GLN A 188 2.06 -10.22 -4.94
C GLN A 188 2.31 -11.74 -4.81
N ALA A 189 3.35 -12.12 -4.06
CA ALA A 189 3.64 -13.51 -3.75
C ALA A 189 2.54 -14.15 -2.88
N ALA A 190 2.01 -13.42 -1.90
CA ALA A 190 0.92 -13.86 -1.04
C ALA A 190 -0.37 -14.11 -1.82
N ILE A 191 -0.74 -13.22 -2.74
CA ILE A 191 -1.91 -13.39 -3.62
C ILE A 191 -1.76 -14.67 -4.46
N THR A 192 -0.60 -14.82 -5.12
CA THR A 192 -0.30 -15.97 -5.98
C THR A 192 -0.34 -17.29 -5.20
N ALA A 193 0.30 -17.32 -4.02
CA ALA A 193 0.32 -18.48 -3.15
C ALA A 193 -1.07 -18.80 -2.60
N THR A 194 -1.85 -17.79 -2.19
CA THR A 194 -3.20 -17.99 -1.61
C THR A 194 -4.18 -18.52 -2.63
N ALA A 195 -4.23 -17.93 -3.83
CA ALA A 195 -5.09 -18.43 -4.91
C ALA A 195 -4.76 -19.88 -5.27
N THR A 196 -3.46 -20.22 -5.32
CA THR A 196 -3.00 -21.58 -5.60
C THR A 196 -3.30 -22.55 -4.46
N ALA A 197 -3.15 -22.12 -3.20
CA ALA A 197 -3.51 -22.91 -2.03
C ALA A 197 -4.99 -23.28 -2.06
N LEU A 198 -5.89 -22.31 -2.28
CA LEU A 198 -7.32 -22.54 -2.39
C LEU A 198 -7.67 -23.54 -3.51
N HIS A 199 -7.08 -23.38 -4.70
CA HIS A 199 -7.27 -24.33 -5.79
C HIS A 199 -6.81 -25.75 -5.41
N ARG A 200 -5.65 -25.87 -4.74
CA ARG A 200 -5.12 -27.17 -4.28
C ARG A 200 -6.01 -27.81 -3.21
N ILE A 201 -6.56 -27.01 -2.29
CA ILE A 201 -7.49 -27.48 -1.25
C ILE A 201 -8.77 -28.00 -1.87
N VAL A 202 -9.39 -27.24 -2.77
CA VAL A 202 -10.60 -27.67 -3.49
C VAL A 202 -10.33 -28.94 -4.29
N SER A 203 -9.19 -29.02 -4.98
CA SER A 203 -8.80 -30.23 -5.71
C SER A 203 -8.59 -31.44 -4.79
N ALA A 204 -8.00 -31.25 -3.60
CA ALA A 204 -7.79 -32.32 -2.64
C ALA A 204 -9.12 -32.79 -2.02
N ALA A 205 -10.02 -31.86 -1.69
CA ALA A 205 -11.35 -32.16 -1.18
C ALA A 205 -12.20 -32.94 -2.21
N ASN A 206 -12.12 -32.57 -3.48
CA ASN A 206 -12.80 -33.29 -4.57
C ASN A 206 -12.14 -34.64 -4.93
N GLY A 207 -10.83 -34.78 -4.72
CA GLY A 207 -10.15 -36.08 -4.87
C GLY A 207 -10.49 -37.05 -3.74
N PHE A 208 -10.86 -36.53 -2.56
CA PHE A 208 -11.35 -37.32 -1.42
C PHE A 208 -12.76 -37.90 -1.67
N SER A 209 -13.55 -37.31 -2.57
CA SER A 209 -14.87 -37.81 -2.96
C SER A 209 -14.82 -38.85 -4.08
N ASP A 210 -13.63 -39.27 -4.54
CA ASP A 210 -13.48 -40.32 -5.54
C ASP A 210 -13.64 -41.73 -4.90
N SER A 211 -14.54 -42.49 -5.53
CA SER A 211 -15.25 -43.74 -5.16
C SER A 211 -14.54 -44.92 -4.46
N GLY A 212 -13.28 -44.82 -4.01
CA GLY A 212 -12.58 -45.89 -3.29
C GLY A 212 -12.69 -45.84 -1.77
N VAL A 213 -12.83 -44.64 -1.19
CA VAL A 213 -12.85 -44.42 0.28
C VAL A 213 -14.28 -44.22 0.80
N ALA A 214 -15.19 -43.72 -0.04
CA ALA A 214 -16.60 -43.52 0.29
C ALA A 214 -17.33 -44.84 0.64
N ALA A 215 -16.89 -45.98 0.08
CA ALA A 215 -17.46 -47.30 0.36
C ALA A 215 -17.17 -47.79 1.79
N ALA A 216 -16.13 -47.29 2.45
CA ALA A 216 -15.80 -47.64 3.84
C ALA A 216 -16.60 -46.81 4.86
N LEU A 217 -17.10 -45.63 4.45
CA LEU A 217 -17.80 -44.68 5.34
C LEU A 217 -19.32 -44.65 5.12
N SER A 218 -19.83 -45.31 4.08
CA SER A 218 -21.27 -45.39 3.78
C SER A 218 -22.09 -46.25 4.76
N GLN A 219 -21.48 -46.81 5.81
CA GLN A 219 -22.20 -47.50 6.90
C GLN A 219 -22.67 -46.56 8.03
N LEU A 220 -22.32 -45.28 8.01
CA LEU A 220 -22.71 -44.29 9.02
C LEU A 220 -23.54 -43.15 8.40
N SER A 221 -24.81 -43.47 8.14
CA SER A 221 -25.99 -42.60 8.04
C SER A 221 -25.95 -41.24 7.29
N LEU A 222 -26.88 -41.17 6.33
CA LEU A 222 -27.75 -40.05 5.92
C LEU A 222 -27.19 -38.93 5.03
N LEU A 223 -27.47 -39.15 3.73
CA LEU A 223 -27.53 -38.20 2.63
C LEU A 223 -28.21 -36.86 2.99
N GLN A 224 -27.48 -35.76 2.83
CA GLN A 224 -28.02 -34.46 2.45
C GLN A 224 -27.19 -33.86 1.30
N LYS A 225 -27.90 -33.16 0.41
CA LYS A 225 -27.43 -32.57 -0.84
C LYS A 225 -26.12 -31.76 -0.67
N GLN A 226 -25.22 -31.89 -1.64
CA GLN A 226 -23.90 -31.24 -1.72
C GLN A 226 -24.02 -29.71 -1.80
N ASP A 227 -24.04 -29.05 -0.64
CA ASP A 227 -23.52 -27.71 -0.44
C ASP A 227 -22.10 -27.84 0.14
N ILE A 228 -21.17 -26.94 -0.19
CA ILE A 228 -19.79 -26.97 0.32
C ILE A 228 -19.74 -26.52 1.79
N ARG A 229 -20.23 -27.39 2.66
CA ARG A 229 -19.94 -27.43 4.10
C ARG A 229 -19.17 -28.72 4.34
N GLY A 230 -17.86 -28.74 4.10
CA GLY A 230 -17.14 -30.03 4.12
C GLY A 230 -15.67 -30.07 3.68
N ILE A 231 -14.89 -29.01 3.90
CA ILE A 231 -13.42 -29.12 3.75
C ILE A 231 -12.86 -29.64 5.08
N SER A 232 -12.38 -30.89 5.10
CA SER A 232 -11.80 -31.49 6.31
C SER A 232 -10.51 -30.78 6.72
N VAL A 233 -10.31 -30.61 8.03
CA VAL A 233 -9.04 -30.16 8.62
C VAL A 233 -7.92 -31.18 8.45
N ASP A 234 -8.27 -32.45 8.21
CA ASP A 234 -7.34 -33.57 8.06
C ASP A 234 -6.81 -33.71 6.62
N LEU A 235 -7.15 -32.79 5.71
CA LEU A 235 -6.60 -32.79 4.35
C LEU A 235 -5.08 -32.66 4.38
N VAL A 236 -4.41 -33.59 3.70
CA VAL A 236 -2.94 -33.62 3.65
C VAL A 236 -2.46 -32.99 2.34
N PRO A 237 -1.68 -31.89 2.38
CA PRO A 237 -1.11 -31.32 1.17
C PRO A 237 -0.01 -32.21 0.58
N ASN A 238 0.15 -32.16 -0.74
CA ASN A 238 1.25 -32.87 -1.41
C ASN A 238 2.61 -32.33 -0.91
N ARG A 239 3.54 -33.22 -0.60
CA ARG A 239 4.90 -32.86 -0.13
C ARG A 239 5.61 -31.89 -1.08
N SER A 240 5.36 -31.97 -2.39
CA SER A 240 5.96 -31.07 -3.38
C SER A 240 5.55 -29.60 -3.20
N TYR A 241 4.43 -29.32 -2.52
CA TYR A 241 3.96 -27.95 -2.28
C TYR A 241 4.86 -27.16 -1.32
N LYS A 242 5.58 -27.85 -0.43
CA LYS A 242 6.63 -27.26 0.42
C LYS A 242 7.96 -27.12 -0.32
N SER A 243 8.22 -27.97 -1.32
CA SER A 243 9.53 -28.05 -1.98
C SER A 243 9.66 -27.21 -3.25
N LEU A 244 8.57 -26.92 -3.96
CA LEU A 244 8.59 -26.17 -5.22
C LEU A 244 7.67 -24.95 -5.19
N SER A 245 8.21 -23.78 -5.56
CA SER A 245 7.42 -22.55 -5.61
C SER A 245 6.36 -22.61 -6.70
N VAL A 246 5.29 -21.83 -6.54
CA VAL A 246 4.12 -21.87 -7.43
C VAL A 246 4.48 -21.56 -8.89
N THR A 247 5.11 -20.41 -9.15
CA THR A 247 5.37 -19.93 -10.51
C THR A 247 6.62 -20.57 -11.09
N LEU A 248 7.75 -20.48 -10.39
CA LEU A 248 9.04 -20.94 -10.92
C LEU A 248 9.22 -22.45 -10.88
N ARG A 249 8.41 -23.17 -10.09
CA ARG A 249 8.54 -24.63 -9.89
C ARG A 249 9.95 -25.03 -9.47
N LYS A 250 10.59 -24.19 -8.65
CA LYS A 250 11.94 -24.39 -8.12
C LYS A 250 11.92 -24.43 -6.59
N PRO A 251 12.90 -25.10 -5.96
CA PRO A 251 13.20 -24.90 -4.55
C PRO A 251 13.44 -23.43 -4.23
N PHE A 252 13.36 -23.08 -2.95
CA PHE A 252 13.70 -21.73 -2.51
C PHE A 252 15.16 -21.41 -2.86
N LEU A 253 15.36 -20.31 -3.59
CA LEU A 253 16.65 -19.92 -4.15
C LEU A 253 17.47 -19.00 -3.22
N GLY A 254 16.90 -18.58 -2.09
CA GLY A 254 17.51 -17.61 -1.17
C GLY A 254 18.34 -18.23 -0.05
N GLY A 255 18.69 -19.52 -0.15
CA GLY A 255 19.54 -20.22 0.83
C GLY A 255 18.78 -20.83 2.00
N PRO A 256 19.48 -21.29 3.06
CA PRO A 256 18.89 -21.94 4.23
C PRO A 256 17.94 -21.03 5.02
N THR A 257 16.90 -21.59 5.59
CA THR A 257 15.87 -20.89 6.36
C THR A 257 15.73 -21.53 7.74
N TYR A 258 15.50 -20.73 8.77
CA TYR A 258 15.35 -21.22 10.13
C TYR A 258 14.25 -20.45 10.85
N ARG A 259 13.86 -20.99 12.00
CA ARG A 259 13.06 -20.23 12.97
C ARG A 259 13.88 -19.06 13.50
N ARG A 260 13.28 -17.87 13.45
CA ARG A 260 13.85 -16.63 13.99
C ARG A 260 12.91 -16.03 15.04
N PRO A 261 13.42 -15.65 16.23
CA PRO A 261 12.57 -15.06 17.26
C PRO A 261 12.12 -13.64 16.87
N LEU A 262 11.26 -13.07 17.71
CA LEU A 262 10.93 -11.65 17.64
C LEU A 262 12.21 -10.82 17.76
N LEU A 263 12.51 -10.05 16.73
CA LEU A 263 13.64 -9.11 16.74
C LEU A 263 13.25 -7.92 17.63
N LYS A 264 13.93 -7.71 18.76
CA LYS A 264 13.62 -6.66 19.74
C LYS A 264 14.15 -5.31 19.29
N ALA A 265 13.63 -4.22 19.86
CA ALA A 265 14.07 -2.87 19.50
C ALA A 265 15.58 -2.69 19.71
N ALA A 266 16.13 -3.22 20.81
CA ALA A 266 17.56 -3.15 21.12
C ALA A 266 18.45 -3.87 20.09
N ASP A 267 17.95 -4.93 19.46
CA ASP A 267 18.70 -5.70 18.45
C ASP A 267 18.91 -4.90 17.14
N ARG A 268 18.16 -3.80 16.97
CA ARG A 268 18.27 -2.87 15.84
C ARG A 268 19.04 -1.59 16.19
N ASN A 269 19.57 -1.47 17.41
CA ASN A 269 20.37 -0.31 17.79
C ASN A 269 21.56 -0.18 16.85
N PHE A 270 21.92 1.05 16.54
CA PHE A 270 23.13 1.35 15.79
C PHE A 270 24.00 2.36 16.54
N ASP A 271 25.31 2.24 16.36
CA ASP A 271 26.26 3.25 16.77
C ASP A 271 26.73 4.07 15.56
N ILE A 272 26.29 5.33 15.52
CA ILE A 272 26.63 6.28 14.45
C ILE A 272 28.14 6.55 14.36
N GLN A 273 28.89 6.29 15.45
CA GLN A 273 30.33 6.57 15.55
C GLN A 273 31.21 5.48 14.94
N CYS A 274 30.71 4.26 14.75
CA CYS A 274 31.52 3.15 14.24
C CYS A 274 30.84 2.28 13.17
N GLU A 275 29.53 2.43 12.93
CA GLU A 275 28.84 1.70 11.88
C GLU A 275 28.75 2.50 10.57
N PRO A 276 28.94 1.86 9.40
CA PRO A 276 28.80 2.52 8.12
C PRO A 276 27.34 2.82 7.80
N ALA A 277 27.09 3.83 6.95
CA ALA A 277 25.74 4.27 6.56
C ALA A 277 24.85 3.13 6.05
N ARG A 278 25.43 2.15 5.34
CA ARG A 278 24.71 0.98 4.84
C ARG A 278 24.09 0.14 5.95
N THR A 279 24.84 -0.15 7.01
CA THR A 279 24.36 -0.96 8.14
C THR A 279 23.27 -0.22 8.91
N ILE A 280 23.49 1.07 9.18
CA ILE A 280 22.52 1.95 9.82
C ILE A 280 21.23 2.03 8.99
N SER A 281 21.37 2.19 7.67
CA SER A 281 20.24 2.21 6.74
C SER A 281 19.42 0.94 6.81
N ARG A 282 20.05 -0.24 6.79
CA ARG A 282 19.35 -1.53 6.95
C ARG A 282 18.57 -1.62 8.26
N LYS A 283 19.19 -1.22 9.38
CA LYS A 283 18.55 -1.20 10.71
C LYS A 283 17.32 -0.29 10.77
N ILE A 284 17.40 0.89 10.17
CA ILE A 284 16.26 1.82 10.09
C ILE A 284 15.16 1.25 9.19
N ARG A 285 15.52 0.79 7.98
CA ARG A 285 14.57 0.31 6.96
C ARG A 285 13.90 -1.01 7.34
N SER A 286 14.55 -1.88 8.11
CA SER A 286 13.95 -3.12 8.65
C SER A 286 12.84 -2.84 9.67
N ALA A 287 12.91 -1.70 10.35
CA ALA A 287 11.93 -1.25 11.33
C ALA A 287 10.86 -0.30 10.76
N ASP A 288 10.90 0.02 9.46
CA ASP A 288 9.98 0.95 8.81
C ASP A 288 8.82 0.19 8.13
N SER A 289 7.57 0.33 8.54
CA SER A 289 7.01 1.48 9.28
C SER A 289 6.78 1.25 10.77
N GLN A 290 6.91 0.01 11.24
CA GLN A 290 6.86 -0.37 12.66
C GLN A 290 7.91 -1.45 12.93
N PRO A 291 8.54 -1.49 14.11
CA PRO A 291 8.27 -0.64 15.29
C PRO A 291 8.97 0.73 15.26
N GLY A 292 9.78 1.02 14.23
CA GLY A 292 10.74 2.12 14.22
C GLY A 292 12.07 1.72 14.85
N CYS A 293 13.16 2.33 14.38
CA CYS A 293 14.49 2.04 14.89
C CYS A 293 14.77 2.93 16.10
N LEU A 294 15.02 2.35 17.27
CA LEU A 294 15.30 3.10 18.49
C LEU A 294 16.73 3.63 18.45
N THR A 295 16.92 4.91 18.77
CA THR A 295 18.24 5.54 18.86
C THR A 295 18.25 6.65 19.90
N LYS A 296 19.46 7.01 20.36
CA LYS A 296 19.73 8.16 21.24
C LYS A 296 20.49 9.29 20.54
N LEU A 297 20.46 9.28 19.20
CA LEU A 297 21.23 10.18 18.34
C LEU A 297 21.04 11.67 18.66
N PHE A 298 19.82 12.08 19.02
CA PHE A 298 19.47 13.48 19.25
C PHE A 298 19.37 13.76 20.75
N GLY A 299 20.33 14.52 21.29
CA GLY A 299 20.32 14.96 22.69
C GLY A 299 20.38 13.83 23.73
N GLY A 300 20.81 12.62 23.34
CA GLY A 300 20.83 11.46 24.23
C GLY A 300 19.45 10.87 24.57
N VAL A 301 18.37 11.42 23.99
CA VAL A 301 16.98 11.01 24.26
C VAL A 301 16.59 9.87 23.34
N GLY A 302 15.93 8.84 23.91
CA GLY A 302 15.42 7.71 23.14
C GLY A 302 14.28 8.12 22.21
N LEU A 303 14.51 7.99 20.89
CA LEU A 303 13.53 8.23 19.84
C LEU A 303 13.48 7.06 18.86
N TYR A 304 12.29 6.78 18.35
CA TYR A 304 12.14 5.95 17.16
C TYR A 304 12.34 6.80 15.91
N VAL A 305 13.21 6.35 15.01
CA VAL A 305 13.49 7.02 13.72
C VAL A 305 13.06 6.16 12.54
N TYR A 306 12.76 6.82 11.41
CA TYR A 306 12.30 6.21 10.16
C TYR A 306 12.97 6.87 8.94
N GLY A 307 12.82 6.25 7.78
CA GLY A 307 13.57 6.60 6.57
C GLY A 307 14.80 5.72 6.42
N GLY A 308 15.99 6.30 6.55
CA GLY A 308 17.26 5.58 6.38
C GLY A 308 17.76 5.57 4.93
N THR A 309 17.43 6.58 4.13
CA THR A 309 18.04 6.78 2.80
C THR A 309 19.48 7.28 2.99
N ILE A 310 20.42 6.68 2.28
CA ILE A 310 21.82 7.10 2.32
C ILE A 310 22.01 8.37 1.50
N GLU A 311 22.75 9.34 2.03
CA GLU A 311 23.22 10.53 1.33
C GLU A 311 24.58 10.24 0.69
N ALA A 312 24.59 10.05 -0.62
CA ALA A 312 25.79 9.86 -1.43
C ALA A 312 26.35 11.17 -2.03
N GLY A 313 25.57 12.25 -2.03
CA GLY A 313 25.93 13.56 -2.58
C GLY A 313 26.41 14.57 -1.54
N ARG A 314 27.07 14.10 -0.48
CA ARG A 314 27.72 15.00 0.50
C ARG A 314 28.73 15.93 -0.21
N ASP A 315 28.80 17.19 0.20
CA ASP A 315 29.86 18.09 -0.24
C ASP A 315 31.21 17.59 0.31
N ALA A 316 32.21 17.46 -0.55
CA ALA A 316 33.57 17.06 -0.18
C ALA A 316 34.20 18.00 0.88
N LYS A 317 33.70 19.24 1.00
CA LYS A 317 34.13 20.22 2.00
C LYS A 317 33.47 20.05 3.38
N CYS A 318 32.49 19.16 3.52
CA CYS A 318 31.77 18.96 4.77
C CYS A 318 32.67 18.32 5.84
N LYS A 319 33.17 19.13 6.79
CA LYS A 319 34.06 18.68 7.88
C LYS A 319 33.35 18.08 9.10
N ARG A 320 32.02 17.90 9.04
CA ARG A 320 31.22 17.43 10.16
C ARG A 320 31.50 15.97 10.53
N GLY A 321 31.60 15.72 11.83
CA GLY A 321 31.87 14.40 12.40
C GLY A 321 30.63 13.50 12.45
N PRO A 322 30.80 12.20 12.67
CA PRO A 322 29.67 11.27 12.78
C PRO A 322 28.70 11.68 13.90
N GLY A 323 27.40 11.60 13.63
CA GLY A 323 26.35 12.04 14.54
C GLY A 323 25.96 13.52 14.43
N GLU A 324 26.76 14.34 13.75
CA GLU A 324 26.40 15.74 13.51
C GLU A 324 25.42 15.88 12.33
N ILE A 325 24.47 16.80 12.45
CA ILE A 325 23.53 17.13 11.37
C ILE A 325 24.30 17.80 10.23
N ILE A 326 24.21 17.28 9.00
CA ILE A 326 24.91 17.84 7.83
C ILE A 326 24.00 18.57 6.85
N GLY A 327 22.70 18.57 7.14
CA GLY A 327 21.71 19.37 6.45
C GLY A 327 20.30 18.88 6.70
N CYS A 328 19.34 19.65 6.20
CA CYS A 328 17.92 19.35 6.26
C CYS A 328 17.30 19.64 4.90
N ARG A 329 16.28 18.87 4.55
CA ARG A 329 15.53 19.02 3.30
C ARG A 329 14.16 18.40 3.49
N ASP A 330 13.12 19.06 3.00
CA ASP A 330 11.74 18.54 3.00
C ASP A 330 11.27 18.05 4.38
N ASP A 331 11.68 18.75 5.45
CA ASP A 331 11.37 18.43 6.86
C ASP A 331 12.06 17.15 7.38
N ALA A 332 13.03 16.61 6.62
CA ALA A 332 13.95 15.54 7.01
C ALA A 332 15.31 16.08 7.46
N VAL A 333 16.00 15.31 8.31
CA VAL A 333 17.36 15.62 8.81
C VAL A 333 18.35 14.63 8.23
N CYS A 334 19.47 15.12 7.71
CA CYS A 334 20.61 14.29 7.30
C CYS A 334 21.70 14.35 8.37
N VAL A 335 22.19 13.19 8.80
CA VAL A 335 23.24 13.07 9.83
C VAL A 335 24.47 12.39 9.23
N ALA A 336 25.67 12.89 9.53
CA ALA A 336 26.92 12.28 9.09
C ALA A 336 27.13 10.91 9.74
N THR A 337 27.66 9.97 8.96
CA THR A 337 28.03 8.62 9.42
C THR A 337 29.55 8.47 9.48
N TYR A 338 30.02 7.44 10.19
CA TYR A 338 31.45 7.15 10.37
C TYR A 338 32.23 7.03 9.06
N ASP A 339 31.63 6.39 8.05
CA ASP A 339 32.23 6.16 6.72
C ASP A 339 32.18 7.38 5.79
N GLY A 340 31.94 8.58 6.33
CA GLY A 340 31.96 9.84 5.59
C GLY A 340 30.71 10.11 4.75
N GLN A 341 29.73 9.20 4.73
CA GLN A 341 28.43 9.41 4.08
C GLN A 341 27.47 10.18 5.00
N GLY A 342 26.18 10.21 4.63
CA GLY A 342 25.11 10.64 5.52
C GLY A 342 23.93 9.67 5.52
N ILE A 343 23.08 9.79 6.53
CA ILE A 343 21.83 9.05 6.66
C ILE A 343 20.66 10.02 6.87
N TRP A 344 19.64 9.90 6.03
CA TRP A 344 18.42 10.69 6.11
C TRP A 344 17.43 10.06 7.08
N ILE A 345 17.06 10.84 8.09
CA ILE A 345 15.96 10.57 9.01
C ILE A 345 14.79 11.43 8.57
N THR A 346 13.74 10.82 8.04
CA THR A 346 12.59 11.56 7.49
C THR A 346 11.53 11.82 8.55
N HIS A 347 11.39 10.90 9.51
CA HIS A 347 10.39 11.00 10.56
C HIS A 347 10.95 10.53 11.90
N THR A 348 10.37 11.06 12.98
CA THR A 348 10.67 10.66 14.36
C THR A 348 9.38 10.33 15.12
N ARG A 349 9.53 9.55 16.19
CA ARG A 349 8.46 9.30 17.17
C ARG A 349 9.06 9.15 18.56
N ARG A 350 8.56 9.93 19.52
CA ARG A 350 8.90 9.81 20.94
C ARG A 350 8.54 8.43 21.49
N VAL A 351 9.39 7.91 22.37
CA VAL A 351 9.08 6.68 23.12
C VAL A 351 7.92 6.94 24.09
N LYS A 352 6.91 6.07 24.06
CA LYS A 352 5.74 6.17 24.95
C LYS A 352 6.14 5.94 26.40
N ARG A 353 5.82 6.89 27.27
CA ARG A 353 5.96 6.74 28.73
C ARG A 353 4.75 5.99 29.31
N LYS A 354 4.91 5.41 30.50
CA LYS A 354 3.79 4.74 31.20
C LYS A 354 2.59 5.67 31.45
N VAL A 355 2.86 6.96 31.68
CA VAL A 355 1.84 7.99 31.92
C VAL A 355 1.19 8.51 30.63
N ASP A 356 1.78 8.24 29.47
CA ASP A 356 1.21 8.73 28.22
C ASP A 356 -0.02 7.88 27.86
N PRO A 357 -1.21 8.46 27.66
CA PRO A 357 -2.41 7.69 27.35
C PRO A 357 -2.28 6.99 25.99
N MET A 358 -1.66 7.67 25.03
CA MET A 358 -1.58 7.27 23.62
C MET A 358 -0.13 7.20 23.14
N LEU A 359 0.08 6.54 22.00
CA LEU A 359 1.36 6.64 21.30
C LEU A 359 1.49 8.06 20.73
N TRP A 360 2.67 8.66 20.83
CA TRP A 360 2.92 9.91 20.14
C TRP A 360 2.91 9.69 18.62
N PRO A 361 2.36 10.60 17.80
CA PRO A 361 2.32 10.44 16.35
C PRO A 361 3.72 10.34 15.75
N LYS A 362 3.80 9.73 14.56
CA LYS A 362 5.03 9.75 13.77
C LYS A 362 5.03 11.01 12.90
N VAL A 363 5.88 11.96 13.21
CA VAL A 363 5.96 13.28 12.57
C VAL A 363 7.24 13.43 11.76
N PRO A 364 7.29 14.38 10.80
CA PRO A 364 8.54 14.74 10.13
C PRO A 364 9.67 15.07 11.10
N ALA A 365 10.91 14.77 10.71
CA ALA A 365 12.03 14.79 11.64
C ALA A 365 12.39 16.19 12.12
N VAL A 366 12.46 17.19 11.23
CA VAL A 366 12.82 18.56 11.63
C VAL A 366 11.76 19.13 12.57
N SER A 367 10.48 19.14 12.16
CA SER A 367 9.36 19.56 13.00
C SER A 367 9.36 18.85 14.36
N GLY A 368 9.40 17.51 14.38
CA GLY A 368 9.37 16.76 15.63
C GLY A 368 10.57 16.97 16.55
N LEU A 369 11.76 17.24 16.00
CA LEU A 369 12.95 17.52 16.81
C LEU A 369 12.94 18.96 17.37
N LEU A 370 12.40 19.92 16.61
CA LEU A 370 12.20 21.30 17.08
C LEU A 370 11.18 21.34 18.21
N ASP A 371 10.03 20.67 18.05
CA ASP A 371 8.96 20.62 19.06
C ASP A 371 9.44 19.99 20.38
N LEU A 372 10.36 19.02 20.29
CA LEU A 372 10.98 18.38 21.45
C LEU A 372 12.15 19.19 22.03
N GLY A 373 12.53 20.32 21.41
CA GLY A 373 13.68 21.14 21.81
C GLY A 373 15.03 20.43 21.67
N LEU A 374 15.11 19.41 20.81
CA LEU A 374 16.32 18.61 20.59
C LEU A 374 17.25 19.20 19.53
N ILE A 375 16.72 20.08 18.68
CA ILE A 375 17.47 20.92 17.75
C ILE A 375 16.91 22.34 17.82
N HIS A 376 17.70 23.32 17.35
CA HIS A 376 17.28 24.72 17.26
C HIS A 376 17.32 25.22 15.82
N GLN A 377 16.48 26.20 15.49
CA GLN A 377 16.41 26.78 14.13
C GLN A 377 17.76 27.34 13.65
N SER A 378 18.55 27.92 14.57
CA SER A 378 19.91 28.42 14.28
C SER A 378 20.87 27.30 13.83
N SER A 379 20.73 26.10 14.39
CA SER A 379 21.49 24.91 14.02
C SER A 379 21.13 24.42 12.62
N LEU A 380 19.88 24.61 12.18
CA LEU A 380 19.44 24.24 10.83
C LEU A 380 20.04 25.15 9.76
N ASN A 381 20.00 26.47 10.00
CA ASN A 381 20.50 27.48 9.06
C ASN A 381 22.03 27.40 8.85
N SER A 382 22.77 26.91 9.84
CA SER A 382 24.23 26.73 9.77
C SER A 382 24.65 25.38 9.17
N SER A 383 23.72 24.46 8.92
CA SER A 383 24.01 23.07 8.54
C SER A 383 23.97 22.80 7.03
N VAL A 384 24.22 23.75 6.14
CA VAL A 384 24.12 23.49 4.69
C VAL A 384 25.44 22.97 4.13
N SER A 385 25.64 21.64 4.19
CA SER A 385 26.73 20.94 3.49
C SER A 385 26.24 19.91 2.48
N LEU A 386 24.97 20.01 2.10
CA LEU A 386 24.34 19.15 1.11
C LEU A 386 24.46 19.78 -0.27
N ARG A 387 24.63 18.94 -1.30
CA ARG A 387 24.49 19.41 -2.67
C ARG A 387 23.06 19.92 -2.92
N PRO A 388 22.90 21.12 -3.50
CA PRO A 388 21.59 21.67 -3.84
C PRO A 388 20.91 20.84 -4.93
N LEU A 389 19.59 20.74 -4.85
CA LEU A 389 18.74 20.21 -5.92
C LEU A 389 18.18 21.39 -6.70
N PHE A 390 18.34 21.39 -8.02
CA PHE A 390 17.94 22.52 -8.86
C PHE A 390 16.74 22.18 -9.73
N GLY A 391 15.82 23.15 -9.86
CA GLY A 391 14.73 23.13 -10.84
C GLY A 391 13.82 21.92 -10.76
N TRP A 392 13.56 21.40 -9.56
CA TRP A 392 12.74 20.21 -9.30
C TRP A 392 13.20 18.93 -10.03
N SER A 393 14.41 18.89 -10.59
CA SER A 393 14.91 17.72 -11.30
C SER A 393 15.21 16.57 -10.33
N LYS A 394 15.08 15.32 -10.81
CA LYS A 394 15.43 14.14 -10.02
C LYS A 394 16.94 14.12 -9.77
N ALA A 395 17.34 13.93 -8.52
CA ALA A 395 18.75 13.78 -8.17
C ALA A 395 19.40 12.59 -8.92
N THR A 396 20.63 12.79 -9.41
CA THR A 396 21.42 11.76 -10.11
C THR A 396 22.20 10.85 -9.15
N TYR A 397 22.09 11.08 -7.85
CA TYR A 397 22.75 10.35 -6.78
C TYR A 397 21.73 10.01 -5.68
N LEU A 398 22.08 9.09 -4.78
CA LEU A 398 21.20 8.71 -3.65
C LEU A 398 21.11 9.85 -2.64
N THR A 399 19.89 10.35 -2.44
CA THR A 399 19.57 11.43 -1.53
C THR A 399 18.08 11.40 -1.19
N HIS A 400 17.66 12.13 -0.15
CA HIS A 400 16.25 12.35 0.11
C HIS A 400 15.70 13.45 -0.80
N GLN A 401 14.64 13.11 -1.52
CA GLN A 401 13.87 14.02 -2.36
C GLN A 401 12.45 13.47 -2.40
N ASP A 402 11.48 14.22 -1.91
CA ASP A 402 10.08 13.80 -1.93
C ASP A 402 9.37 14.19 -3.24
N ILE A 403 9.72 15.31 -3.86
CA ILE A 403 9.13 15.81 -5.10
C ILE A 403 10.18 15.98 -6.21
N TRP A 404 9.84 15.53 -7.42
CA TRP A 404 10.61 15.86 -8.62
C TRP A 404 9.74 15.89 -9.87
N VAL A 405 10.23 16.57 -10.90
CA VAL A 405 9.58 16.73 -12.20
C VAL A 405 10.51 16.20 -13.29
N GLU A 406 9.96 15.38 -14.18
CA GLU A 406 10.64 14.92 -15.38
C GLU A 406 9.86 15.36 -16.61
N PHE A 407 10.51 16.06 -17.54
CA PHE A 407 9.92 16.44 -18.82
C PHE A 407 10.23 15.41 -19.89
N ALA A 408 9.23 15.05 -20.69
CA ALA A 408 9.40 14.24 -21.89
C ALA A 408 8.91 15.02 -23.12
N ALA A 409 9.55 14.80 -24.27
CA ALA A 409 9.09 15.35 -25.53
C ALA A 409 7.74 14.73 -25.92
N SER A 410 6.83 15.58 -26.41
CA SER A 410 5.55 15.23 -27.02
C SER A 410 5.68 15.43 -28.54
N THR A 411 4.71 16.12 -29.17
CA THR A 411 4.72 16.46 -30.59
C THR A 411 5.38 17.82 -30.81
N GLY A 412 6.37 17.88 -31.70
CA GLY A 412 7.09 19.12 -32.02
C GLY A 412 7.93 19.63 -30.83
N LYS A 413 7.78 20.91 -30.47
CA LYS A 413 8.49 21.54 -29.34
C LYS A 413 7.77 21.38 -27.99
N ARG A 414 6.62 20.72 -27.96
CA ARG A 414 5.78 20.61 -26.76
C ARG A 414 6.20 19.43 -25.89
N GLN A 415 5.92 19.53 -24.61
CA GLN A 415 6.41 18.61 -23.58
C GLN A 415 5.26 18.10 -22.70
N VAL A 416 5.50 16.96 -22.06
CA VAL A 416 4.69 16.44 -20.96
C VAL A 416 5.53 16.48 -19.70
N ALA A 417 4.98 17.03 -18.61
CA ALA A 417 5.61 17.03 -17.30
C ALA A 417 5.09 15.85 -16.47
N PHE A 418 5.99 15.00 -15.99
CA PHE A 418 5.70 13.94 -15.03
C PHE A 418 6.13 14.40 -13.64
N VAL A 419 5.16 14.67 -12.77
CA VAL A 419 5.35 15.20 -11.41
C VAL A 419 5.22 14.05 -10.41
N TYR A 420 6.32 13.71 -9.76
CA TYR A 420 6.39 12.67 -8.74
C TYR A 420 6.37 13.30 -7.36
N PHE A 421 5.66 12.66 -6.43
CA PHE A 421 5.57 13.09 -5.03
C PHE A 421 5.49 11.87 -4.11
N GLU A 422 6.63 11.43 -3.59
CA GLU A 422 6.78 10.26 -2.73
C GLU A 422 6.61 10.66 -1.25
N PHE A 423 5.40 11.10 -0.90
CA PHE A 423 5.10 11.42 0.49
C PHE A 423 4.98 10.17 1.34
N TYR A 424 5.56 10.22 2.54
CA TYR A 424 5.61 9.07 3.44
C TYR A 424 4.21 8.56 3.80
N ASN A 425 3.94 7.27 3.54
CA ASN A 425 2.61 6.64 3.62
C ASN A 425 1.51 7.34 2.79
N GLY A 426 1.85 8.13 1.77
CA GLY A 426 0.90 8.89 0.95
C GLY A 426 0.14 9.98 1.70
N ALA A 427 0.50 10.28 2.95
CA ALA A 427 -0.10 11.34 3.73
C ALA A 427 0.45 12.70 3.27
N MET A 428 -0.42 13.67 3.02
CA MET A 428 -0.07 14.98 2.49
C MET A 428 -0.19 16.03 3.59
N SER A 429 0.91 16.44 4.21
CA SER A 429 0.91 17.52 5.20
C SER A 429 0.67 18.89 4.54
N THR A 430 0.31 19.89 5.33
CA THR A 430 0.18 21.28 4.85
C THR A 430 1.45 21.75 4.13
N SER A 431 2.64 21.47 4.70
CA SER A 431 3.92 21.88 4.10
C SER A 431 4.24 21.11 2.82
N GLN A 432 3.91 19.82 2.75
CA GLN A 432 4.05 19.00 1.54
C GLN A 432 3.12 19.47 0.41
N CYS A 433 1.87 19.83 0.74
CA CYS A 433 0.95 20.41 -0.23
C CYS A 433 1.47 21.73 -0.79
N SER A 434 2.02 22.61 0.07
CA SER A 434 2.64 23.85 -0.39
C SER A 434 3.82 23.60 -1.35
N ARG A 435 4.73 22.68 -1.05
CA ARG A 435 5.83 22.33 -1.97
C ARG A 435 5.33 21.72 -3.28
N LEU A 436 4.28 20.90 -3.23
CA LEU A 436 3.66 20.35 -4.44
C LEU A 436 3.05 21.45 -5.30
N ILE A 437 2.41 22.45 -4.69
CA ILE A 437 1.89 23.62 -5.41
C ILE A 437 3.04 24.40 -6.07
N GLU A 438 4.13 24.66 -5.36
CA GLU A 438 5.33 25.31 -5.94
C GLU A 438 5.89 24.54 -7.15
N ALA A 439 5.93 23.20 -7.08
CA ALA A 439 6.34 22.36 -8.20
C ALA A 439 5.34 22.41 -9.37
N LEU A 440 4.03 22.46 -9.09
CA LEU A 440 2.99 22.59 -10.12
C LEU A 440 2.97 23.98 -10.75
N GLU A 441 3.25 25.04 -9.99
CA GLU A 441 3.40 26.41 -10.48
C GLU A 441 4.64 26.52 -11.38
N PHE A 442 5.76 25.90 -10.98
CA PHE A 442 6.94 25.75 -11.82
C PHE A 442 6.58 25.05 -13.15
N VAL A 443 5.85 23.94 -13.11
CA VAL A 443 5.37 23.26 -14.33
C VAL A 443 4.45 24.16 -15.16
N ALA A 444 3.51 24.86 -14.53
CA ALA A 444 2.56 25.76 -15.20
C ALA A 444 3.23 27.02 -15.82
N SER A 445 4.44 27.37 -15.39
CA SER A 445 5.24 28.44 -15.99
C SER A 445 5.86 28.06 -17.35
N HIS A 446 5.87 26.77 -17.72
CA HIS A 446 6.42 26.32 -19.01
C HIS A 446 5.40 26.56 -20.14
N GLU A 447 5.79 27.33 -21.15
CA GLU A 447 4.89 27.74 -22.25
C GLU A 447 4.50 26.59 -23.20
N ALA A 448 5.39 25.63 -23.41
CA ALA A 448 5.22 24.55 -24.38
C ALA A 448 4.74 23.24 -23.73
N LEU A 449 3.73 23.30 -22.86
CA LEU A 449 3.24 22.13 -22.11
C LEU A 449 1.92 21.58 -22.67
N ASP A 450 1.89 20.29 -23.02
CA ASP A 450 0.70 19.56 -23.47
C ASP A 450 -0.11 18.96 -22.31
N ALA A 451 0.62 18.38 -21.36
CA ALA A 451 0.02 17.68 -20.25
C ALA A 451 0.91 17.72 -19.00
N VAL A 452 0.26 17.62 -17.86
CA VAL A 452 0.88 17.35 -16.57
C VAL A 452 0.35 16.01 -16.04
N VAL A 453 1.27 15.11 -15.68
CA VAL A 453 0.97 13.79 -15.17
C VAL A 453 1.39 13.73 -13.70
N LEU A 454 0.42 13.65 -12.80
CA LEU A 454 0.65 13.38 -11.40
C LEU A 454 0.96 11.89 -11.22
N MET A 455 2.19 11.58 -10.85
CA MET A 455 2.69 10.20 -10.72
C MET A 455 2.57 9.66 -9.30
N GLY A 456 2.38 10.52 -8.29
CA GLY A 456 2.38 10.13 -6.88
C GLY A 456 3.65 9.41 -6.46
N GLY A 457 3.56 8.64 -5.38
CA GLY A 457 4.58 7.70 -4.94
C GLY A 457 4.35 6.29 -5.46
N ASP A 458 5.39 5.46 -5.39
CA ASP A 458 5.35 4.08 -5.89
C ASP A 458 4.51 3.15 -5.01
N SER A 459 4.40 3.43 -3.71
CA SER A 459 3.53 2.67 -2.79
C SER A 459 2.13 3.26 -2.65
N TYR A 460 2.03 4.58 -2.76
CA TYR A 460 0.78 5.32 -2.63
C TYR A 460 0.75 6.47 -3.62
N PHE A 461 -0.37 6.63 -4.32
CA PHE A 461 -0.62 7.89 -5.02
C PHE A 461 -0.83 9.01 -4.00
N SER A 462 -1.85 8.86 -3.14
CA SER A 462 -2.14 9.74 -2.01
C SER A 462 -3.20 9.10 -1.12
N ASN A 463 -3.13 9.37 0.19
CA ASN A 463 -4.13 9.01 1.19
C ASN A 463 -4.83 10.25 1.79
N GLY A 464 -4.63 11.44 1.22
CA GLY A 464 -5.21 12.70 1.70
C GLY A 464 -4.44 13.31 2.89
N ILE A 465 -5.17 13.95 3.80
CA ILE A 465 -4.62 14.72 4.93
C ILE A 465 -3.63 13.94 5.81
N ALA A 466 -2.62 14.63 6.34
CA ALA A 466 -1.61 14.02 7.20
C ALA A 466 -2.05 13.94 8.67
N LEU A 467 -2.87 12.93 8.98
CA LEU A 467 -3.42 12.70 10.33
C LEU A 467 -2.37 12.67 11.45
N ASN A 468 -1.14 12.23 11.17
CA ASN A 468 -0.07 12.26 12.17
C ASN A 468 0.41 13.68 12.51
N VAL A 469 0.52 14.55 11.50
CA VAL A 469 0.92 15.95 11.69
C VAL A 469 -0.20 16.71 12.37
N ILE A 470 -1.44 16.45 11.96
CA ILE A 470 -2.66 16.98 12.59
C ILE A 470 -2.72 16.59 14.07
N GLU A 471 -2.57 15.31 14.42
CA GLU A 471 -2.63 14.85 15.82
C GLU A 471 -1.49 15.41 16.68
N ALA A 472 -0.32 15.65 16.08
CA ALA A 472 0.82 16.20 16.80
C ALA A 472 0.73 17.71 17.01
N SER A 473 -0.16 18.42 16.31
CA SER A 473 -0.36 19.85 16.45
C SER A 473 -1.03 20.20 17.79
N ASP A 474 -0.68 21.36 18.35
CA ASP A 474 -1.33 21.92 19.54
C ASP A 474 -2.84 22.19 19.32
N ASP A 475 -3.22 22.51 18.08
CA ASP A 475 -4.62 22.63 17.65
C ASP A 475 -4.87 21.72 16.42
N PRO A 476 -5.26 20.45 16.64
CA PRO A 476 -5.55 19.53 15.56
C PRO A 476 -6.70 19.96 14.67
N ALA A 477 -7.67 20.75 15.17
CA ALA A 477 -8.79 21.21 14.35
C ALA A 477 -8.31 22.29 13.37
N ALA A 478 -7.54 23.26 13.85
CA ALA A 478 -6.91 24.27 13.00
C ALA A 478 -5.94 23.65 11.99
N GLU A 479 -5.12 22.67 12.38
CA GLU A 479 -4.23 22.00 11.43
C GLU A 479 -5.01 21.16 10.41
N SER A 480 -6.10 20.50 10.80
CA SER A 480 -6.98 19.80 9.85
C SER A 480 -7.54 20.77 8.80
N TRP A 481 -7.94 21.97 9.22
CA TRP A 481 -8.44 23.01 8.33
C TRP A 481 -7.38 23.57 7.39
N ARG A 482 -6.17 23.87 7.89
CA ARG A 482 -5.05 24.30 7.05
C ARG A 482 -4.70 23.23 6.03
N ASN A 483 -4.63 21.98 6.46
CA ASN A 483 -4.25 20.87 5.60
C ASN A 483 -5.28 20.64 4.49
N ILE A 484 -6.58 20.61 4.80
CA ILE A 484 -7.60 20.37 3.77
C ILE A 484 -7.69 21.51 2.76
N ASN A 485 -7.60 22.77 3.21
CA ASN A 485 -7.56 23.91 2.31
C ASN A 485 -6.36 23.85 1.36
N ARG A 486 -5.21 23.37 1.85
CA ARG A 486 -4.01 23.26 1.01
C ARG A 486 -4.09 22.10 0.01
N ILE A 487 -4.80 21.02 0.34
CA ILE A 487 -5.13 19.97 -0.66
C ILE A 487 -6.10 20.54 -1.70
N ASP A 488 -7.14 21.30 -1.29
CA ASP A 488 -8.05 21.97 -2.22
C ASP A 488 -7.32 22.91 -3.18
N ASP A 489 -6.26 23.58 -2.72
CA ASP A 489 -5.43 24.43 -3.57
C ASP A 489 -4.63 23.62 -4.61
N VAL A 490 -4.14 22.42 -4.25
CA VAL A 490 -3.56 21.46 -5.22
C VAL A 490 -4.62 21.05 -6.25
N VAL A 491 -5.84 20.72 -5.80
CA VAL A 491 -6.93 20.32 -6.71
C VAL A 491 -7.35 21.48 -7.61
N HIS A 492 -7.33 22.71 -7.10
CA HIS A 492 -7.61 23.92 -7.86
C HIS A 492 -6.62 24.13 -9.02
N MET A 493 -5.33 23.80 -8.83
CA MET A 493 -4.36 23.81 -9.94
C MET A 493 -4.84 22.92 -11.10
N LEU A 494 -5.44 21.77 -10.80
CA LEU A 494 -5.89 20.78 -11.78
C LEU A 494 -7.22 21.16 -12.46
N LEU A 495 -8.13 21.77 -11.71
CA LEU A 495 -9.46 22.12 -12.20
C LEU A 495 -9.51 23.47 -12.93
N ASP A 496 -8.58 24.37 -12.63
CA ASP A 496 -8.66 25.75 -13.09
C ASP A 496 -7.37 26.26 -13.75
N VAL A 497 -6.21 26.17 -13.07
CA VAL A 497 -4.95 26.75 -13.58
C VAL A 497 -4.45 26.05 -14.86
N PHE A 498 -4.33 24.73 -14.84
CA PHE A 498 -3.90 23.97 -16.03
C PHE A 498 -4.90 24.03 -17.19
N PRO A 499 -6.22 23.87 -16.96
CA PRO A 499 -7.22 24.05 -18.01
C PRO A 499 -7.20 25.43 -18.68
N ARG A 500 -7.05 26.53 -17.92
CA ARG A 500 -6.91 27.89 -18.50
C ARG A 500 -5.68 28.05 -19.41
N LYS A 501 -4.66 27.22 -19.19
CA LYS A 501 -3.44 27.15 -20.01
C LYS A 501 -3.53 26.10 -21.12
N ASN A 502 -4.70 25.47 -21.33
CA ASN A 502 -4.90 24.38 -22.29
C ASN A 502 -3.99 23.16 -22.04
N VAL A 503 -3.67 22.89 -20.77
CA VAL A 503 -2.83 21.74 -20.36
C VAL A 503 -3.74 20.62 -19.86
N THR A 504 -3.55 19.42 -20.42
CA THR A 504 -4.30 18.22 -19.98
C THR A 504 -3.77 17.73 -18.65
N THR A 505 -4.66 17.49 -17.68
CA THR A 505 -4.27 16.95 -16.37
C THR A 505 -4.51 15.44 -16.31
N ILE A 506 -3.49 14.69 -15.89
CA ILE A 506 -3.53 13.22 -15.84
C ILE A 506 -3.11 12.78 -14.44
N ALA A 507 -3.92 11.94 -13.78
CA ALA A 507 -3.49 11.21 -12.58
C ALA A 507 -3.06 9.80 -12.98
N ALA A 508 -1.85 9.40 -12.61
CA ALA A 508 -1.30 8.07 -12.87
C ALA A 508 -1.05 7.35 -11.55
N LEU A 509 -2.02 6.56 -11.11
CA LEU A 509 -2.03 5.87 -9.84
C LEU A 509 -1.13 4.63 -9.94
N ARG A 510 0.07 4.76 -9.39
CA ARG A 510 1.07 3.69 -9.32
C ARG A 510 0.96 2.86 -8.05
N GLY A 511 0.52 3.50 -6.97
CA GLY A 511 0.25 2.88 -5.68
C GLY A 511 -1.18 3.11 -5.20
N ASN A 512 -1.49 2.56 -4.03
CA ASN A 512 -2.82 2.66 -3.44
C ASN A 512 -3.25 4.11 -3.22
N CYS A 513 -4.56 4.33 -3.23
CA CYS A 513 -5.13 5.66 -3.16
C CYS A 513 -6.34 5.67 -2.21
N ALA A 514 -6.42 6.62 -1.29
CA ALA A 514 -7.48 6.65 -0.29
C ALA A 514 -7.97 8.07 0.04
N ALA A 515 -9.23 8.15 0.49
CA ALA A 515 -9.93 9.36 0.90
C ALA A 515 -9.71 10.51 -0.10
N GLY A 516 -9.19 11.64 0.38
CA GLY A 516 -8.87 12.82 -0.42
C GLY A 516 -7.91 12.57 -1.58
N GLY A 517 -7.05 11.56 -1.47
CA GLY A 517 -6.19 11.16 -2.58
C GLY A 517 -6.97 10.66 -3.80
N VAL A 518 -8.10 9.97 -3.60
CA VAL A 518 -8.94 9.50 -4.70
C VAL A 518 -9.68 10.65 -5.35
N ALA A 519 -10.16 11.62 -4.56
CA ALA A 519 -10.77 12.84 -5.08
C ALA A 519 -9.75 13.72 -5.83
N LEU A 520 -8.53 13.86 -5.31
CA LEU A 520 -7.41 14.50 -6.01
C LEU A 520 -7.16 13.87 -7.38
N ALA A 521 -7.11 12.54 -7.46
CA ALA A 521 -6.99 11.85 -8.75
C ALA A 521 -8.20 12.11 -9.65
N ALA A 522 -9.42 11.99 -9.11
CA ALA A 522 -10.67 12.17 -9.86
C ALA A 522 -10.83 13.59 -10.43
N ALA A 523 -10.19 14.59 -9.86
CA ALA A 523 -10.20 15.96 -10.37
C ALA A 523 -9.41 16.16 -11.69
N CYS A 524 -8.50 15.24 -12.05
CA CYS A 524 -7.80 15.29 -13.33
C CYS A 524 -8.75 15.08 -14.53
N ASP A 525 -8.31 15.44 -15.73
CA ASP A 525 -9.03 15.14 -16.97
C ASP A 525 -9.06 13.63 -17.24
N VAL A 526 -7.93 12.95 -16.99
CA VAL A 526 -7.75 11.50 -17.21
C VAL A 526 -7.16 10.83 -15.96
N VAL A 527 -7.69 9.67 -15.58
CA VAL A 527 -7.19 8.83 -14.50
C VAL A 527 -6.73 7.49 -15.04
N ILE A 528 -5.45 7.19 -14.87
CA ILE A 528 -4.81 5.92 -15.23
C ILE A 528 -4.43 5.21 -13.93
N ALA A 529 -4.73 3.91 -13.81
CA ALA A 529 -4.33 3.13 -12.64
C ALA A 529 -3.61 1.83 -13.04
N GLY A 530 -2.64 1.42 -12.23
CA GLY A 530 -2.12 0.05 -12.27
C GLY A 530 -3.21 -0.96 -11.88
N SER A 531 -3.19 -2.16 -12.47
CA SER A 531 -4.17 -3.22 -12.19
C SER A 531 -4.20 -3.66 -10.73
N GLU A 532 -3.09 -3.49 -10.02
CA GLU A 532 -2.92 -3.86 -8.62
C GLU A 532 -3.25 -2.70 -7.66
N VAL A 533 -3.74 -1.56 -8.13
CA VAL A 533 -4.10 -0.44 -7.24
C VAL A 533 -5.41 -0.73 -6.51
N VAL A 534 -5.40 -0.52 -5.19
CA VAL A 534 -6.60 -0.45 -4.36
C VAL A 534 -6.99 1.02 -4.13
N LEU A 535 -8.27 1.33 -4.35
CA LEU A 535 -8.88 2.61 -4.07
C LEU A 535 -9.79 2.52 -2.85
N ASN A 536 -9.67 3.45 -1.91
CA ASN A 536 -10.57 3.62 -0.77
C ASN A 536 -11.18 5.03 -0.80
N PRO A 537 -12.20 5.26 -1.64
CA PRO A 537 -12.70 6.62 -1.95
C PRO A 537 -13.53 7.28 -0.84
N ALA A 538 -13.82 6.57 0.25
CA ALA A 538 -14.71 7.03 1.31
C ALA A 538 -13.96 7.78 2.43
N TYR A 539 -14.55 8.89 2.89
CA TYR A 539 -14.10 9.69 4.04
C TYR A 539 -14.77 9.26 5.35
N ARG A 540 -15.94 8.64 5.22
CA ARG A 540 -16.85 8.36 6.33
C ARG A 540 -16.24 7.40 7.35
N THR A 541 -15.20 6.63 7.01
CA THR A 541 -14.42 5.81 7.96
C THR A 541 -13.68 6.66 8.99
N LEU A 542 -13.19 7.83 8.61
CA LEU A 542 -12.56 8.82 9.51
C LEU A 542 -13.58 9.76 10.17
N GLY A 543 -14.86 9.65 9.81
CA GLY A 543 -15.90 10.55 10.32
C GLY A 543 -15.86 11.93 9.69
N LEU A 544 -15.31 12.05 8.47
CA LEU A 544 -15.24 13.27 7.69
C LEU A 544 -16.22 13.25 6.53
N TYR A 545 -16.64 14.44 6.10
CA TYR A 545 -17.37 14.65 4.85
C TYR A 545 -16.45 14.55 3.62
N GLY A 546 -15.25 15.10 3.70
CA GLY A 546 -14.28 15.24 2.60
C GLY A 546 -14.39 16.60 1.89
N SER A 547 -13.28 17.15 1.43
CA SER A 547 -13.24 18.41 0.67
C SER A 547 -12.06 18.38 -0.28
N GLU A 548 -12.35 18.10 -1.54
CA GLU A 548 -11.36 17.96 -2.63
C GLU A 548 -12.11 18.05 -3.97
N TYR A 549 -13.20 18.83 -4.01
CA TYR A 549 -14.16 18.92 -5.11
C TYR A 549 -14.74 17.54 -5.49
N HIS A 550 -14.86 16.62 -4.53
CA HIS A 550 -15.41 15.28 -4.76
C HIS A 550 -16.91 15.36 -5.13
N SER A 551 -17.63 16.37 -4.65
CA SER A 551 -19.03 16.61 -5.00
C SER A 551 -19.24 16.92 -6.49
N LEU A 552 -18.22 17.47 -7.16
CA LEU A 552 -18.21 17.67 -8.62
C LEU A 552 -17.60 16.47 -9.33
N SER A 553 -16.38 16.09 -8.97
CA SER A 553 -15.60 15.10 -9.71
C SER A 553 -16.22 13.70 -9.68
N TYR A 554 -16.71 13.23 -8.53
CA TYR A 554 -17.36 11.91 -8.46
C TYR A 554 -18.69 11.92 -9.22
N VAL A 555 -19.51 12.96 -9.03
CA VAL A 555 -20.81 13.08 -9.71
C VAL A 555 -20.64 13.15 -11.23
N GLY A 556 -19.72 13.98 -11.74
CA GLY A 556 -19.47 14.07 -13.17
C GLY A 556 -18.91 12.76 -13.77
N ARG A 557 -18.09 12.04 -13.01
CA ARG A 557 -17.46 10.78 -13.46
C ARG A 557 -18.44 9.62 -13.48
N CYS A 558 -19.03 9.30 -12.34
CA CYS A 558 -19.83 8.08 -12.15
C CYS A 558 -21.34 8.31 -12.02
N GLY A 559 -21.79 9.58 -12.00
CA GLY A 559 -23.19 9.93 -11.74
C GLY A 559 -23.52 10.01 -10.25
N PRO A 560 -24.61 10.67 -9.86
CA PRO A 560 -24.93 10.98 -8.46
C PRO A 560 -25.17 9.73 -7.61
N GLU A 561 -25.86 8.72 -8.13
CA GLU A 561 -26.18 7.50 -7.38
C GLU A 561 -24.93 6.68 -7.06
N ARG A 562 -24.05 6.47 -8.05
CA ARG A 562 -22.79 5.76 -7.83
C ARG A 562 -21.85 6.57 -6.94
N ALA A 563 -21.78 7.89 -7.11
CA ALA A 563 -20.98 8.75 -6.24
C ALA A 563 -21.43 8.61 -4.77
N ARG A 564 -22.74 8.64 -4.52
CA ARG A 564 -23.32 8.42 -3.19
C ARG A 564 -23.00 7.03 -2.64
N TYR A 565 -23.15 5.98 -3.46
CA TYR A 565 -22.81 4.62 -3.07
C TYR A 565 -21.33 4.50 -2.66
N ILE A 566 -20.43 4.99 -3.50
CA ILE A 566 -18.98 4.96 -3.30
C ILE A 566 -18.56 5.66 -2.00
N LEU A 567 -19.15 6.82 -1.71
CA LEU A 567 -18.87 7.57 -0.47
C LEU A 567 -19.45 6.90 0.79
N ARG A 568 -20.50 6.06 0.65
CA ARG A 568 -21.20 5.42 1.78
C ARG A 568 -20.73 4.01 2.08
N ALA A 569 -20.37 3.22 1.07
CA ALA A 569 -20.10 1.79 1.20
C ALA A 569 -18.91 1.47 2.12
N MET A 570 -17.91 2.37 2.21
CA MET A 570 -16.66 2.15 2.96
C MET A 570 -15.91 0.86 2.59
N LEU A 571 -16.10 0.36 1.36
CA LEU A 571 -15.41 -0.83 0.87
C LEU A 571 -14.22 -0.42 -0.02
N PRO A 572 -13.12 -1.20 0.01
CA PRO A 572 -12.07 -1.05 -0.98
C PRO A 572 -12.64 -1.36 -2.37
N ILE A 573 -12.09 -0.70 -3.39
CA ILE A 573 -12.47 -0.89 -4.79
C ILE A 573 -11.19 -1.17 -5.58
N SER A 574 -11.20 -2.19 -6.42
CA SER A 574 -10.10 -2.49 -7.34
C SER A 574 -10.03 -1.46 -8.48
N ALA A 575 -8.87 -1.30 -9.11
CA ALA A 575 -8.72 -0.47 -10.30
C ALA A 575 -9.72 -0.82 -11.42
N SER A 576 -10.04 -2.11 -11.61
CA SER A 576 -11.04 -2.55 -12.58
C SER A 576 -12.45 -2.07 -12.21
N GLN A 577 -12.88 -2.30 -10.98
CA GLN A 577 -14.20 -1.86 -10.52
C GLN A 577 -14.33 -0.33 -10.57
N ALA A 578 -13.27 0.40 -10.20
CA ALA A 578 -13.25 1.86 -10.29
C ALA A 578 -13.38 2.35 -11.74
N ARG A 579 -12.81 1.62 -12.71
CA ARG A 579 -13.01 1.89 -14.13
C ARG A 579 -14.45 1.64 -14.56
N ASP A 580 -15.02 0.51 -14.17
CA ASP A 580 -16.38 0.14 -14.54
C ASP A 580 -17.43 1.09 -13.92
N MET A 581 -17.11 1.67 -12.75
CA MET A 581 -17.91 2.72 -12.12
C MET A 581 -17.74 4.08 -12.81
N GLY A 582 -16.60 4.34 -13.47
CA GLY A 582 -16.28 5.60 -14.17
C GLY A 582 -15.28 6.52 -13.44
N LEU A 583 -14.76 6.11 -12.27
CA LEU A 583 -13.74 6.87 -11.53
C LEU A 583 -12.35 6.80 -12.18
N VAL A 584 -12.04 5.69 -12.84
CA VAL A 584 -10.76 5.46 -13.55
C VAL A 584 -11.03 5.34 -15.05
N ASP A 585 -10.23 5.99 -15.88
CA ASP A 585 -10.41 5.96 -17.34
C ASP A 585 -9.66 4.78 -17.98
N LYS A 586 -8.47 4.45 -17.46
CA LYS A 586 -7.64 3.35 -17.98
C LYS A 586 -7.01 2.53 -16.86
N VAL A 587 -7.06 1.21 -17.00
CA VAL A 587 -6.30 0.27 -16.17
C VAL A 587 -5.19 -0.35 -17.01
N LEU A 588 -3.97 -0.33 -16.50
CA LEU A 588 -2.78 -0.91 -17.15
C LEU A 588 -2.28 -2.13 -16.36
N PRO A 589 -2.09 -3.30 -17.01
CA PRO A 589 -1.66 -4.51 -16.31
C PRO A 589 -0.15 -4.52 -16.08
N ALA A 590 0.30 -3.91 -14.98
CA ALA A 590 1.68 -3.91 -14.51
C ALA A 590 1.78 -3.31 -13.09
N SER A 591 2.95 -3.47 -12.47
CA SER A 591 3.34 -2.82 -11.21
C SER A 591 4.80 -2.38 -11.25
N GLY A 592 5.18 -1.48 -10.32
CA GLY A 592 6.54 -0.93 -10.19
C GLY A 592 7.08 -0.34 -11.50
N TYR A 593 8.36 -0.59 -11.79
CA TYR A 593 9.05 -0.06 -12.97
C TYR A 593 8.32 -0.31 -14.30
N PHE A 594 7.71 -1.48 -14.48
CA PHE A 594 6.98 -1.79 -15.72
C PHE A 594 5.71 -0.96 -15.87
N LEU A 595 5.07 -0.57 -14.75
CA LEU A 595 3.91 0.31 -14.77
C LEU A 595 4.31 1.72 -15.20
N ASP A 596 5.41 2.27 -14.67
CA ASP A 596 5.96 3.57 -15.08
C ASP A 596 6.20 3.64 -16.59
N MET A 597 6.86 2.61 -17.14
CA MET A 597 7.11 2.51 -18.57
C MET A 597 5.81 2.48 -19.38
N ARG A 598 4.80 1.73 -18.92
CA ARG A 598 3.50 1.65 -19.60
C ARG A 598 2.69 2.94 -19.50
N ILE A 599 2.74 3.63 -18.37
CA ILE A 599 2.11 4.96 -18.21
C ILE A 599 2.74 5.94 -19.19
N ARG A 600 4.07 6.03 -19.22
CA ARG A 600 4.78 6.94 -20.14
C ARG A 600 4.48 6.62 -21.59
N HIS A 601 4.48 5.34 -21.95
CA HIS A 601 4.12 4.92 -23.30
C HIS A 601 2.67 5.28 -23.63
N TYR A 602 1.73 4.97 -22.74
CA TYR A 602 0.32 5.31 -22.94
C TYR A 602 0.10 6.81 -23.12
N VAL A 603 0.74 7.64 -22.29
CA VAL A 603 0.68 9.11 -22.38
C VAL A 603 1.32 9.62 -23.68
N LYS A 604 2.41 9.01 -24.14
CA LYS A 604 3.05 9.36 -25.42
C LYS A 604 2.13 9.10 -26.62
N GLU A 605 1.32 8.04 -26.58
CA GLU A 605 0.36 7.72 -27.64
C GLU A 605 -0.92 8.58 -27.58
N MET A 606 -1.09 9.40 -26.53
CA MET A 606 -2.23 10.32 -26.46
C MET A 606 -2.03 11.51 -27.40
N SER A 607 -3.11 11.90 -28.09
CA SER A 607 -3.11 13.08 -28.94
C SER A 607 -3.44 14.35 -28.15
N PHE A 608 -2.48 15.27 -28.08
CA PHE A 608 -2.62 16.58 -27.43
C PHE A 608 -2.80 17.74 -28.42
N THR A 609 -3.11 17.46 -29.70
CA THR A 609 -3.27 18.46 -30.77
C THR A 609 -4.25 19.60 -30.44
N SER A 610 -5.21 19.35 -29.57
CA SER A 610 -6.11 20.35 -28.99
C SER A 610 -6.44 19.95 -27.55
N TYR A 611 -6.43 20.89 -26.61
CA TYR A 611 -6.91 20.63 -25.25
C TYR A 611 -8.36 20.14 -25.28
N LYS A 612 -8.61 19.02 -24.61
CA LYS A 612 -9.94 18.41 -24.48
C LYS A 612 -10.16 18.13 -22.99
N PRO A 613 -11.02 18.92 -22.31
CA PRO A 613 -11.40 18.63 -20.95
C PRO A 613 -11.91 17.19 -20.80
N GLY A 614 -11.65 16.58 -19.63
CA GLY A 614 -12.19 15.26 -19.32
C GLY A 614 -13.71 15.24 -19.51
N LYS A 615 -14.25 14.18 -20.14
CA LYS A 615 -15.69 14.10 -20.49
C LYS A 615 -16.62 14.35 -19.30
N TRP A 616 -16.19 13.98 -18.10
CA TRP A 616 -16.93 14.19 -16.85
C TRP A 616 -17.21 15.66 -16.53
N LYS A 617 -16.29 16.57 -16.91
CA LYS A 617 -16.40 18.02 -16.64
C LYS A 617 -17.60 18.65 -17.35
N SER A 618 -18.01 18.11 -18.50
CA SER A 618 -19.20 18.60 -19.23
C SER A 618 -20.53 18.33 -18.52
N LYS A 619 -20.54 17.49 -17.48
CA LYS A 619 -21.75 17.07 -16.77
C LYS A 619 -22.00 17.85 -15.47
N VAL A 620 -21.06 18.73 -15.09
CA VAL A 620 -21.09 19.48 -13.83
C VAL A 620 -20.55 20.90 -14.07
N ASP A 621 -20.84 21.82 -13.16
CA ASP A 621 -20.33 23.19 -13.27
C ASP A 621 -18.90 23.30 -12.73
N VAL A 622 -17.92 23.29 -13.64
CA VAL A 622 -16.50 23.53 -13.34
C VAL A 622 -16.06 24.96 -13.67
N SER A 623 -17.01 25.89 -13.86
CA SER A 623 -16.67 27.32 -13.96
C SER A 623 -16.10 27.84 -12.64
N HIS A 624 -15.47 29.01 -12.66
CA HIS A 624 -14.99 29.66 -11.43
C HIS A 624 -16.09 29.76 -10.35
N THR A 625 -17.32 30.08 -10.74
CA THR A 625 -18.47 30.13 -9.82
C THR A 625 -18.85 28.75 -9.30
N GLY A 626 -18.88 27.73 -10.16
CA GLY A 626 -19.19 26.36 -9.78
C GLY A 626 -18.15 25.75 -8.83
N LEU A 627 -16.87 25.95 -9.12
CA LEU A 627 -15.76 25.55 -8.26
C LEU A 627 -15.83 26.25 -6.90
N THR A 628 -16.05 27.57 -6.88
CA THR A 628 -16.19 28.32 -5.63
C THR A 628 -17.35 27.79 -4.80
N ALA A 629 -18.52 27.58 -5.41
CA ALA A 629 -19.70 27.06 -4.73
C ALA A 629 -19.45 25.66 -4.13
N ALA A 630 -18.83 24.75 -4.90
CA ALA A 630 -18.48 23.42 -4.42
C ALA A 630 -17.49 23.48 -3.25
N LYS A 631 -16.39 24.25 -3.37
CA LYS A 631 -15.42 24.43 -2.29
C LYS A 631 -16.08 24.99 -1.02
N THR A 632 -16.92 26.03 -1.15
CA THR A 632 -17.62 26.63 0.00
C THR A 632 -18.55 25.64 0.68
N LEU A 633 -19.30 24.83 -0.07
CA LEU A 633 -20.20 23.81 0.49
C LEU A 633 -19.42 22.69 1.19
N GLU A 634 -18.41 22.14 0.53
CA GLU A 634 -17.57 21.06 1.08
C GLU A 634 -16.83 21.52 2.33
N LEU A 635 -16.19 22.70 2.31
CA LEU A 635 -15.52 23.27 3.47
C LEU A 635 -16.50 23.67 4.58
N GLY A 636 -17.71 24.11 4.25
CA GLY A 636 -18.76 24.38 5.23
C GLY A 636 -19.18 23.11 5.98
N GLU A 637 -19.22 21.96 5.30
CA GLU A 637 -19.37 20.67 5.96
C GLU A 637 -18.12 20.32 6.77
N MET A 638 -16.91 20.38 6.21
CA MET A 638 -15.69 20.06 6.96
C MET A 638 -15.50 20.92 8.23
N ALA A 639 -15.91 22.18 8.22
CA ALA A 639 -15.90 23.02 9.43
C ALA A 639 -16.78 22.43 10.55
N LYS A 640 -17.93 21.82 10.21
CA LYS A 640 -18.75 21.09 11.18
C LYS A 640 -18.01 19.86 11.71
N ASP A 641 -17.27 19.13 10.87
CA ASP A 641 -16.44 17.98 11.30
C ASP A 641 -15.29 18.39 12.23
N PHE A 642 -14.86 19.64 12.23
CA PHE A 642 -13.72 20.08 13.03
C PHE A 642 -14.13 20.79 14.32
N TRP A 643 -15.20 21.59 14.31
CA TRP A 643 -15.54 22.45 15.45
C TRP A 643 -16.97 22.33 15.99
N SER A 644 -17.88 21.65 15.29
CA SER A 644 -19.26 21.47 15.81
C SER A 644 -19.39 20.23 16.70
N ALA A 645 -20.59 19.94 17.19
CA ALA A 645 -20.91 18.67 17.85
C ALA A 645 -20.56 17.44 16.99
N ARG A 646 -20.51 17.57 15.65
CA ARG A 646 -20.09 16.48 14.74
C ARG A 646 -18.61 16.11 14.90
N SER A 647 -17.79 17.02 15.41
CA SER A 647 -16.34 16.83 15.56
C SER A 647 -15.94 15.68 16.47
N GLU A 648 -16.80 15.28 17.40
CA GLU A 648 -16.56 14.13 18.26
C GLU A 648 -16.29 12.85 17.45
N ARG A 649 -16.98 12.69 16.31
CA ARG A 649 -16.79 11.53 15.41
C ARG A 649 -15.39 11.52 14.82
N TYR A 650 -14.95 12.65 14.26
CA TYR A 650 -13.63 12.78 13.67
C TYR A 650 -12.53 12.67 14.74
N ASN A 651 -12.66 13.41 15.83
CA ASN A 651 -11.67 13.44 16.92
C ASN A 651 -11.47 12.07 17.58
N THR A 652 -12.54 11.33 17.81
CA THR A 652 -12.43 9.98 18.41
C THR A 652 -11.77 9.01 17.45
N ARG A 653 -12.19 8.99 16.18
CA ARG A 653 -11.62 8.08 15.17
C ARG A 653 -10.18 8.40 14.81
N ARG A 654 -9.82 9.68 14.76
CA ARG A 654 -8.44 10.14 14.59
C ARG A 654 -7.58 9.66 15.76
N ARG A 655 -8.04 9.85 17.01
CA ARG A 655 -7.33 9.38 18.21
C ARG A 655 -7.18 7.86 18.26
N ASP A 656 -8.18 7.10 17.82
CA ASP A 656 -8.14 5.63 17.79
C ASP A 656 -6.98 5.07 16.93
N LEU A 657 -6.45 5.85 15.97
CA LEU A 657 -5.25 5.48 15.20
C LEU A 657 -3.97 5.43 16.05
N PHE A 658 -3.95 6.15 17.17
CA PHE A 658 -2.79 6.29 18.07
C PHE A 658 -3.03 5.67 19.46
N GLY A 659 -4.28 5.28 19.75
CA GLY A 659 -4.69 4.61 20.98
C GLY A 659 -4.41 3.09 21.00
N ARG A 660 -4.70 2.44 22.13
CA ARG A 660 -4.84 0.98 22.14
C ARG A 660 -6.09 0.63 21.33
N PRO A 661 -6.11 -0.49 20.58
CA PRO A 661 -7.32 -0.93 19.89
C PRO A 661 -8.49 -0.97 20.89
N SER A 662 -9.46 -0.07 20.74
CA SER A 662 -10.71 -0.18 21.48
C SER A 662 -11.45 -1.44 21.01
N GLN A 663 -12.29 -2.02 21.86
CA GLN A 663 -13.14 -3.16 21.53
C GLN A 663 -14.18 -2.85 20.41
N HIS A 664 -14.12 -1.66 19.81
CA HIS A 664 -15.07 -1.16 18.81
C HIS A 664 -14.47 -1.04 17.41
N LYS A 665 -13.49 -1.89 17.04
CA LYS A 665 -13.15 -2.04 15.61
C LYS A 665 -14.35 -2.62 14.87
N ARG A 666 -14.98 -1.77 14.07
CA ARG A 666 -16.24 -2.05 13.38
C ARG A 666 -16.04 -3.11 12.30
N ARG A 667 -16.97 -4.07 12.22
CA ARG A 667 -17.11 -4.97 11.07
C ARG A 667 -17.25 -4.13 9.79
N TYR A 668 -16.55 -4.51 8.72
CA TYR A 668 -16.96 -4.07 7.39
C TYR A 668 -18.32 -4.70 7.14
N ALA A 669 -19.34 -3.87 6.96
CA ALA A 669 -20.67 -4.39 6.64
C ALA A 669 -20.59 -5.13 5.29
N SER A 670 -21.27 -6.27 5.20
CA SER A 670 -21.69 -6.86 3.93
C SER A 670 -22.37 -5.79 3.06
N PRO A 671 -22.31 -5.86 1.71
CA PRO A 671 -23.10 -4.97 0.86
C PRO A 671 -24.52 -4.89 1.40
N LEU A 672 -24.94 -3.67 1.75
CA LEU A 672 -26.27 -3.37 2.27
C LEU A 672 -27.31 -3.91 1.29
N THR A 673 -28.18 -4.80 1.76
CA THR A 673 -29.52 -4.96 1.18
C THR A 673 -30.29 -3.66 1.45
N ASP A 674 -31.09 -3.22 0.49
CA ASP A 674 -31.66 -1.87 0.27
C ASP A 674 -32.50 -1.20 1.39
N ASP A 675 -32.37 -1.53 2.68
CA ASP A 675 -33.39 -1.19 3.69
C ASP A 675 -32.93 -0.33 4.90
N GLU A 676 -31.98 0.60 4.73
CA GLU A 676 -31.76 1.64 5.75
C GLU A 676 -31.78 3.06 5.16
N THR A 677 -32.98 3.52 4.80
CA THR A 677 -33.34 4.94 4.76
C THR A 677 -33.70 5.41 6.18
N GLY A 678 -32.84 6.21 6.82
CA GLY A 678 -33.16 6.81 8.10
C GLY A 678 -32.14 7.87 8.56
N THR A 679 -32.48 9.13 8.26
CA THR A 679 -31.99 10.41 8.84
C THR A 679 -30.51 10.77 8.75
#